data_AF-A0A4U0TPQ0-F1
#
_entry.id   AF-A0A4U0TPQ0-F1
#
_cell.length_a   1.000
_cell.length_b   1.000
_cell.length_c   1.000
_cell.angle_alpha   90.00
_cell.angle_beta   90.00
_cell.angle_gamma   90.00
#
_symmetry.space_group_name_H-M   'P 1'
#
loop_
_entity.id
_entity.type
_entity.pdbx_description
1 polymer ?
#
loop_
_entity_poly.entity_id
_entity_poly.type
_entity_poly.pdbx_seq_one_letter_code
_entity_poly.pdbx_strand_id
1 'polypeptide(L)'
;MMARFSPVAPAAIRVQVLPVGRIGRNRFQDILRSLQQHAALVKLADIPQLENQQLLSPKALPESSLLFNYVTYPAGQQDQQLAPYELYREPLLVLGVADGLSEHDEKRTGELKDAAAYLRERHSRVVHRHILLLQQQAEAAEGVTVLPDGELSFSLKAAMAEVAERLLVELSTYTKAMQASPTVQTPGQPAKTLQRASSRRGDERRPTSGYNTPTQNIEVSSPTGDEGSRPPSRGFGSPPPTTTNSFDQVRNASSRAANALARSDSNASNRSKNGQRASSQDRVSVHGFGPSMSHEKTKNRGKARVGIVTGHIYMMAGQWHEALRMLTEHTNAARKLSDSHWHAKGLDGILVCMLLLAWAGQGFSIPPVCFPSEQRSSFSHSAKLSVTLPTDFRPSEVAYQAALGKLSLSLPELLKHILALYRSSEGALELPSLVLCEAKVRFCDLLMILYCEGGELNGNARSRIVERIIPHHAAKSAGSTSASGLPRSLIATMLAEAQPTDEDGLTPVDHIQLLGGISSVYSSLGMERKSGMMLQEMVTKLTGALIQARKLGAAEVGIHPAASLSIDVGLESIVNVAAESVGMQELIDKLGRVYGVSLMSAARNDEERSAVVNGPFDFGNEQLKSFVLRALIAFCEASPDPKGVLRVACSLLRAAGANVAVDVSGSSVSSVTSKDEQITVATSVSRTVGVSRHLGFVDVQADYWDDFLVRGISFLAPDTSHILISSVATATDTGAAGTAGNPLLYDPNSKNHGNLAKARLPIVRGEPLTCLVTLQNPLETNVEVESIKLVTGGEDGVELVVNGFAPVTLEPLCFQKVSLSVSSAGVGDFSITGCRVKITAFRERLFSIYARPWSPASDTLVKHHGQDIGEAYKPGAEAESAAVSMIAVEAMPLLEVESTSVAGDSVMLLVGEIRRFDVSVHNRSPDSDSVISNIRDSQGILQLKQESEDGDAASYVGDISTFAAVLQSRARLTLCFDVTGKAGVSQTDLEIVYKRRQSASNAEHARVLSVPLRMTVDVALQAQNADVTESLEDGFELSFDLRNAWSKPMSYCVEILRLDPEADTGIPKQVLLSPGESHRVTRRLNRWHIFASDSNLEDAREGLLKHIKVVWRTWAGDARWGEVDLRTLTLSKQHLELIRGQPSTISLHRLDEDNTPAKLGSFITVRLRCRRRRALSGPLWAQLQSPHESRSLGLLGVPYRILPTSEDEESHVDFVLCPLVPGTLELSAVARPTIRKDCAASDVLYTERPLFIEVA
;
A
#
# COMPACT_ATOMS: atom_id res chain seq x y z
N MET A 1 -26.46 -26.33 -13.80
CA MET A 1 -26.03 -27.54 -13.06
C MET A 1 -27.13 -27.95 -12.09
N MET A 2 -27.54 -29.22 -12.08
CA MET A 2 -28.49 -29.73 -11.08
C MET A 2 -27.75 -30.10 -9.78
N ALA A 3 -27.93 -29.30 -8.72
CA ALA A 3 -27.31 -29.58 -7.43
C ALA A 3 -27.96 -30.79 -6.72
N ARG A 4 -27.17 -31.53 -5.92
CA ARG A 4 -27.61 -32.68 -5.08
C ARG A 4 -28.84 -32.35 -4.23
N PHE A 5 -28.95 -31.11 -3.77
CA PHE A 5 -30.04 -30.61 -2.93
C PHE A 5 -31.21 -29.98 -3.69
N SER A 6 -31.36 -30.22 -4.99
CA SER A 6 -32.52 -29.69 -5.71
C SER A 6 -33.83 -30.39 -5.29
N PRO A 7 -34.97 -29.69 -5.13
CA PRO A 7 -36.25 -30.32 -4.83
C PRO A 7 -36.61 -31.42 -5.84
N VAL A 8 -36.29 -31.20 -7.13
CA VAL A 8 -36.51 -32.16 -8.22
C VAL A 8 -35.35 -33.11 -8.49
N ALA A 9 -34.29 -33.11 -7.67
CA ALA A 9 -33.15 -34.04 -7.81
C ALA A 9 -33.57 -35.53 -7.88
N PRO A 10 -34.63 -36.00 -7.18
CA PRO A 10 -35.09 -37.39 -7.33
C PRO A 10 -35.60 -37.80 -8.72
N ALA A 11 -35.86 -36.83 -9.61
CA ALA A 11 -36.26 -37.07 -11.00
C ALA A 11 -35.08 -36.95 -11.99
N ALA A 12 -33.89 -36.54 -11.53
CA ALA A 12 -32.73 -36.37 -12.39
C ALA A 12 -31.97 -37.69 -12.58
N ILE A 13 -31.68 -38.01 -13.84
CA ILE A 13 -30.84 -39.14 -14.23
C ILE A 13 -29.37 -38.76 -13.95
N ARG A 14 -28.72 -39.43 -12.99
CA ARG A 14 -27.28 -39.28 -12.75
C ARG A 14 -26.50 -39.88 -13.91
N VAL A 15 -25.64 -39.07 -14.53
CA VAL A 15 -24.80 -39.44 -15.67
C VAL A 15 -23.33 -39.34 -15.25
N GLN A 16 -22.58 -40.45 -15.31
CA GLN A 16 -21.14 -40.43 -15.08
C GLN A 16 -20.40 -40.17 -16.39
N VAL A 17 -19.76 -39.01 -16.52
CA VAL A 17 -19.02 -38.59 -17.71
C VAL A 17 -17.53 -38.92 -17.53
N LEU A 18 -16.95 -39.62 -18.49
CA LEU A 18 -15.56 -40.10 -18.46
C LEU A 18 -14.79 -39.67 -19.72
N PRO A 19 -13.52 -39.27 -19.62
CA PRO A 19 -12.68 -39.07 -20.80
C PRO A 19 -12.32 -40.41 -21.46
N VAL A 20 -12.33 -40.45 -22.79
CA VAL A 20 -11.92 -41.60 -23.61
C VAL A 20 -10.92 -41.13 -24.67
N GLY A 21 -9.87 -41.91 -24.92
CA GLY A 21 -8.79 -41.52 -25.83
C GLY A 21 -7.82 -40.51 -25.20
N ARG A 22 -7.25 -39.63 -26.03
CA ARG A 22 -6.20 -38.66 -25.64
C ARG A 22 -6.74 -37.23 -25.48
N ILE A 23 -7.93 -37.10 -24.90
CA ILE A 23 -8.58 -35.80 -24.71
C ILE A 23 -7.83 -34.93 -23.69
N GLY A 24 -7.52 -33.68 -24.06
CA GLY A 24 -6.91 -32.71 -23.15
C GLY A 24 -7.89 -32.26 -22.05
N ARG A 25 -7.40 -32.09 -20.81
CA ARG A 25 -8.23 -31.75 -19.64
C ARG A 25 -9.14 -30.53 -19.87
N ASN A 26 -8.58 -29.44 -20.42
CA ASN A 26 -9.35 -28.21 -20.65
C ASN A 26 -10.51 -28.47 -21.62
N ARG A 27 -10.25 -29.13 -22.76
CA ARG A 27 -11.27 -29.50 -23.75
C ARG A 27 -12.36 -30.40 -23.14
N PHE A 28 -11.99 -31.38 -22.32
CA PHE A 28 -12.95 -32.21 -21.60
C PHE A 28 -13.82 -31.39 -20.61
N GLN A 29 -13.21 -30.46 -19.86
CA GLN A 29 -13.93 -29.56 -18.95
C GLN A 29 -14.85 -28.58 -19.70
N ASP A 30 -14.47 -28.09 -20.88
CA ASP A 30 -15.29 -27.22 -21.72
C ASP A 30 -16.55 -27.94 -22.23
N ILE A 31 -16.41 -29.20 -22.65
CA ILE A 31 -17.52 -30.05 -23.08
C ILE A 31 -18.42 -30.41 -21.90
N LEU A 32 -17.84 -30.74 -20.74
CA LEU A 32 -18.62 -31.01 -19.52
C LEU A 32 -19.45 -29.79 -19.10
N ARG A 33 -18.86 -28.59 -19.11
CA ARG A 33 -19.59 -27.34 -18.86
C ARG A 33 -20.70 -27.12 -19.90
N SER A 34 -20.39 -27.39 -21.18
CA SER A 34 -21.36 -27.25 -22.28
C SER A 34 -22.54 -28.23 -22.16
N LEU A 35 -22.30 -29.48 -21.76
CA LEU A 35 -23.33 -30.48 -21.44
C LEU A 35 -24.19 -30.02 -20.26
N GLN A 36 -23.57 -29.54 -19.18
CA GLN A 36 -24.26 -29.05 -17.97
C GLN A 36 -25.08 -27.76 -18.18
N GLN A 37 -24.78 -26.99 -19.23
CA GLN A 37 -25.49 -25.76 -19.60
C GLN A 37 -26.58 -26.01 -20.64
N HIS A 38 -26.28 -26.74 -21.73
CA HIS A 38 -27.13 -26.82 -22.92
C HIS A 38 -27.87 -28.17 -23.07
N ALA A 39 -27.39 -29.24 -22.42
CA ALA A 39 -27.92 -30.60 -22.56
C ALA A 39 -28.38 -31.23 -21.22
N ALA A 40 -28.53 -30.44 -20.16
CA ALA A 40 -29.07 -30.89 -18.87
C ALA A 40 -30.60 -31.13 -18.91
N LEU A 41 -31.28 -30.56 -19.91
CA LEU A 41 -32.72 -30.68 -20.14
C LEU A 41 -32.95 -31.09 -21.60
N VAL A 42 -33.54 -32.25 -21.84
CA VAL A 42 -33.89 -32.75 -23.17
C VAL A 42 -35.40 -32.97 -23.24
N LYS A 43 -36.10 -32.28 -24.14
CA LYS A 43 -37.56 -32.45 -24.31
C LYS A 43 -37.86 -33.81 -24.92
N LEU A 44 -38.92 -34.46 -24.48
CA LEU A 44 -39.37 -35.74 -25.04
C LEU A 44 -39.84 -35.61 -26.50
N ALA A 45 -40.26 -34.41 -26.94
CA ALA A 45 -40.51 -34.08 -28.34
C ALA A 45 -39.24 -34.08 -29.23
N ASP A 46 -38.06 -33.80 -28.67
CA ASP A 46 -36.79 -33.73 -29.40
C ASP A 46 -36.13 -35.11 -29.57
N ILE A 47 -36.67 -36.14 -28.90
CA ILE A 47 -36.08 -37.49 -28.86
C ILE A 47 -36.64 -38.33 -30.03
N PRO A 48 -35.78 -38.98 -30.84
CA PRO A 48 -36.21 -39.91 -31.89
C PRO A 48 -36.97 -41.13 -31.31
N GLN A 49 -37.59 -41.93 -32.18
CA GLN A 49 -38.29 -43.14 -31.75
C GLN A 49 -37.95 -44.34 -32.65
N LEU A 50 -37.07 -45.19 -32.16
CA LEU A 50 -36.63 -46.45 -32.74
C LEU A 50 -37.72 -47.53 -32.70
N GLU A 51 -38.42 -47.66 -31.56
CA GLU A 51 -39.42 -48.71 -31.34
C GLU A 51 -40.85 -48.17 -31.16
N ASN A 52 -41.79 -48.77 -31.87
CA ASN A 52 -43.22 -48.41 -31.80
C ASN A 52 -43.97 -48.99 -30.58
N GLN A 53 -43.37 -49.89 -29.79
CA GLN A 53 -44.02 -50.59 -28.66
C GLN A 53 -43.19 -50.57 -27.36
N GLN A 54 -42.48 -49.47 -27.13
CA GLN A 54 -41.65 -49.27 -25.95
C GLN A 54 -42.46 -48.83 -24.72
N LEU A 55 -42.14 -49.36 -23.53
CA LEU A 55 -42.86 -49.06 -22.28
C LEU A 55 -42.74 -47.58 -21.88
N LEU A 56 -41.55 -46.99 -22.06
CA LEU A 56 -41.22 -45.60 -21.77
C LEU A 56 -41.08 -44.79 -23.06
N SER A 57 -42.08 -44.86 -23.95
CA SER A 57 -42.05 -44.19 -25.25
C SER A 57 -41.99 -42.65 -25.15
N PRO A 58 -41.11 -41.96 -25.90
CA PRO A 58 -40.95 -40.50 -25.80
C PRO A 58 -42.16 -39.71 -26.34
N LYS A 59 -42.71 -40.11 -27.49
CA LYS A 59 -43.79 -39.36 -28.18
C LYS A 59 -45.16 -39.37 -27.49
N ALA A 60 -45.31 -40.06 -26.35
CA ALA A 60 -46.57 -40.08 -25.60
C ALA A 60 -46.91 -38.71 -24.96
N LEU A 61 -45.88 -37.93 -24.59
CA LEU A 61 -46.01 -36.67 -23.84
C LEU A 61 -44.95 -35.65 -24.34
N PRO A 62 -45.21 -34.90 -25.42
CA PRO A 62 -44.20 -34.02 -26.05
C PRO A 62 -43.77 -32.84 -25.17
N GLU A 63 -44.66 -32.35 -24.30
CA GLU A 63 -44.42 -31.21 -23.39
C GLU A 63 -43.59 -31.56 -22.14
N SER A 64 -43.18 -32.82 -21.99
CA SER A 64 -42.38 -33.28 -20.86
C SER A 64 -40.88 -33.36 -21.22
N SER A 65 -40.01 -33.59 -20.24
CA SER A 65 -38.55 -33.57 -20.46
C SER A 65 -37.80 -34.55 -19.56
N LEU A 66 -36.65 -35.02 -20.04
CA LEU A 66 -35.64 -35.72 -19.26
C LEU A 66 -34.68 -34.70 -18.62
N LEU A 67 -34.27 -35.02 -17.40
CA LEU A 67 -33.40 -34.20 -16.57
C LEU A 67 -32.09 -34.95 -16.35
N PHE A 68 -30.97 -34.42 -16.82
CA PHE A 68 -29.65 -35.06 -16.72
C PHE A 68 -28.75 -34.33 -15.72
N ASN A 69 -28.12 -35.10 -14.82
CA ASN A 69 -27.15 -34.62 -13.85
C ASN A 69 -25.76 -35.21 -14.14
N TYR A 70 -24.93 -34.45 -14.87
CA TYR A 70 -23.59 -34.85 -15.28
C TYR A 70 -22.55 -34.68 -14.16
N VAL A 71 -21.95 -35.79 -13.75
CA VAL A 71 -20.86 -35.87 -12.76
C VAL A 71 -19.67 -36.64 -13.33
N THR A 72 -18.45 -36.36 -12.89
CA THR A 72 -17.23 -37.07 -13.33
C THR A 72 -16.80 -38.21 -12.38
N TYR A 73 -17.37 -38.24 -11.17
CA TYR A 73 -17.00 -39.17 -10.11
C TYR A 73 -18.07 -40.27 -9.91
N PRO A 74 -17.65 -41.50 -9.52
CA PRO A 74 -18.58 -42.61 -9.28
C PRO A 74 -19.46 -42.36 -8.04
N ALA A 75 -20.55 -43.13 -7.91
CA ALA A 75 -21.35 -43.15 -6.69
C ALA A 75 -20.57 -43.78 -5.53
N GLY A 76 -20.59 -43.14 -4.36
CA GLY A 76 -19.91 -43.62 -3.16
C GLY A 76 -20.55 -44.89 -2.59
N GLN A 77 -19.87 -45.58 -1.67
CA GLN A 77 -20.37 -46.84 -1.10
C GLN A 77 -21.73 -46.69 -0.38
N GLN A 78 -21.95 -45.57 0.31
CA GLN A 78 -23.25 -45.27 0.94
C GLN A 78 -24.33 -45.00 -0.12
N ASP A 79 -24.05 -44.22 -1.17
CA ASP A 79 -24.99 -44.01 -2.30
C ASP A 79 -25.40 -45.34 -2.95
N GLN A 80 -24.45 -46.25 -3.20
CA GLN A 80 -24.73 -47.58 -3.78
C GLN A 80 -25.59 -48.47 -2.88
N GLN A 81 -25.44 -48.36 -1.55
CA GLN A 81 -26.32 -49.06 -0.60
C GLN A 81 -27.73 -48.46 -0.55
N LEU A 82 -27.86 -47.16 -0.81
CA LEU A 82 -29.13 -46.44 -0.87
C LEU A 82 -29.83 -46.55 -2.23
N ALA A 83 -29.11 -46.81 -3.32
CA ALA A 83 -29.62 -46.84 -4.69
C ALA A 83 -30.88 -47.73 -4.93
N PRO A 84 -31.04 -48.92 -4.30
CA PRO A 84 -32.28 -49.68 -4.43
C PRO A 84 -33.52 -48.93 -3.90
N TYR A 85 -33.35 -48.08 -2.88
CA TYR A 85 -34.39 -47.23 -2.29
C TYR A 85 -34.52 -45.88 -3.01
N GLU A 86 -33.40 -45.36 -3.53
CA GLU A 86 -33.29 -44.06 -4.19
C GLU A 86 -32.47 -44.15 -5.48
N LEU A 87 -33.10 -44.62 -6.56
CA LEU A 87 -32.44 -44.97 -7.82
C LEU A 87 -31.58 -43.83 -8.43
N TYR A 88 -31.96 -42.57 -8.22
CA TYR A 88 -31.23 -41.39 -8.69
C TYR A 88 -29.81 -41.23 -8.08
N ARG A 89 -29.47 -41.99 -7.03
CA ARG A 89 -28.14 -41.95 -6.39
C ARG A 89 -27.07 -42.67 -7.21
N GLU A 90 -27.38 -43.74 -7.93
CA GLU A 90 -26.42 -44.47 -8.77
C GLU A 90 -26.45 -43.91 -10.21
N PRO A 91 -25.32 -43.79 -10.93
CA PRO A 91 -25.36 -43.44 -12.34
C PRO A 91 -26.15 -44.47 -13.15
N LEU A 92 -27.19 -44.03 -13.85
CA LEU A 92 -27.95 -44.88 -14.78
C LEU A 92 -27.40 -44.82 -16.21
N LEU A 93 -26.62 -43.78 -16.51
CA LEU A 93 -25.89 -43.62 -17.77
C LEU A 93 -24.41 -43.38 -17.47
N VAL A 94 -23.53 -44.08 -18.20
CA VAL A 94 -22.11 -43.73 -18.31
C VAL A 94 -21.86 -43.20 -19.72
N LEU A 95 -21.29 -42.01 -19.81
CA LEU A 95 -21.02 -41.29 -21.06
C LEU A 95 -19.51 -41.10 -21.23
N GLY A 96 -18.89 -41.85 -22.13
CA GLY A 96 -17.50 -41.65 -22.53
C GLY A 96 -17.39 -40.52 -23.55
N VAL A 97 -16.64 -39.46 -23.29
CA VAL A 97 -16.35 -38.39 -24.27
C VAL A 97 -15.03 -38.73 -24.96
N ALA A 98 -15.10 -39.12 -26.23
CA ALA A 98 -13.98 -39.62 -27.01
C ALA A 98 -13.39 -38.56 -27.94
N ASP A 99 -12.07 -38.36 -27.85
CA ASP A 99 -11.30 -37.41 -28.67
C ASP A 99 -9.81 -37.81 -28.72
N GLY A 100 -9.09 -37.29 -29.72
CA GLY A 100 -7.68 -37.60 -29.92
C GLY A 100 -7.40 -39.09 -30.21
N LEU A 101 -8.35 -39.77 -30.85
CA LEU A 101 -8.20 -41.15 -31.34
C LEU A 101 -7.36 -41.18 -32.63
N SER A 102 -6.91 -42.37 -33.03
CA SER A 102 -6.13 -42.58 -34.25
C SER A 102 -6.83 -42.02 -35.50
N GLU A 103 -6.05 -41.44 -36.44
CA GLU A 103 -6.56 -40.94 -37.72
C GLU A 103 -7.00 -42.06 -38.68
N HIS A 104 -6.46 -43.28 -38.53
CA HIS A 104 -6.88 -44.46 -39.31
C HIS A 104 -8.14 -45.11 -38.75
N ASP A 105 -9.16 -45.31 -39.58
CA ASP A 105 -10.49 -45.81 -39.18
C ASP A 105 -10.47 -47.22 -38.58
N GLU A 106 -9.67 -48.15 -39.12
CA GLU A 106 -9.54 -49.50 -38.55
C GLU A 106 -8.98 -49.47 -37.12
N LYS A 107 -8.03 -48.57 -36.84
CA LYS A 107 -7.45 -48.38 -35.50
C LYS A 107 -8.42 -47.63 -34.59
N ARG A 108 -9.08 -46.57 -35.08
CA ARG A 108 -10.12 -45.82 -34.35
C ARG A 108 -11.27 -46.72 -33.92
N THR A 109 -11.74 -47.60 -34.81
CA THR A 109 -12.81 -48.56 -34.49
C THR A 109 -12.35 -49.66 -33.54
N GLY A 110 -11.07 -50.05 -33.55
CA GLY A 110 -10.45 -50.86 -32.50
C GLY A 110 -10.46 -50.15 -31.14
N GLU A 111 -9.88 -48.95 -31.07
CA GLU A 111 -9.82 -48.11 -29.85
C GLU A 111 -11.21 -47.86 -29.24
N LEU A 112 -12.23 -47.63 -30.07
CA LEU A 112 -13.63 -47.47 -29.64
C LEU A 112 -14.25 -48.77 -29.11
N LYS A 113 -13.97 -49.93 -29.74
CA LYS A 113 -14.44 -51.25 -29.26
C LYS A 113 -13.81 -51.61 -27.91
N ASP A 114 -12.51 -51.36 -27.77
CA ASP A 114 -11.78 -51.59 -26.51
C ASP A 114 -12.28 -50.68 -25.40
N ALA A 115 -12.52 -49.39 -25.69
CA ALA A 115 -13.13 -48.46 -24.74
C ALA A 115 -14.55 -48.90 -24.34
N ALA A 116 -15.38 -49.34 -25.30
CA ALA A 116 -16.73 -49.83 -25.01
C ALA A 116 -16.72 -51.12 -24.16
N ALA A 117 -15.76 -52.03 -24.40
CA ALA A 117 -15.55 -53.22 -23.60
C ALA A 117 -15.11 -52.87 -22.17
N TYR A 118 -14.14 -51.96 -22.01
CA TYR A 118 -13.67 -51.46 -20.72
C TYR A 118 -14.79 -50.79 -19.89
N LEU A 119 -15.61 -49.95 -20.52
CA LEU A 119 -16.78 -49.35 -19.86
C LEU A 119 -17.79 -50.42 -19.42
N ARG A 120 -18.03 -51.44 -20.26
CA ARG A 120 -18.93 -52.56 -19.95
C ARG A 120 -18.45 -53.39 -18.76
N GLU A 121 -17.15 -53.69 -18.70
CA GLU A 121 -16.52 -54.43 -17.60
C GLU A 121 -16.55 -53.64 -16.29
N ARG A 122 -16.04 -52.40 -16.28
CA ARG A 122 -15.92 -51.60 -15.05
C ARG A 122 -17.25 -51.08 -14.50
N HIS A 123 -18.24 -50.84 -15.36
CA HIS A 123 -19.52 -50.24 -14.95
C HIS A 123 -20.70 -51.20 -15.14
N SER A 124 -20.52 -52.49 -14.87
CA SER A 124 -21.50 -53.56 -15.15
C SER A 124 -22.92 -53.38 -14.56
N ARG A 125 -23.10 -52.56 -13.52
CA ARG A 125 -24.42 -52.26 -12.90
C ARG A 125 -25.25 -51.19 -13.61
N VAL A 126 -24.61 -50.34 -14.42
CA VAL A 126 -25.25 -49.18 -15.06
C VAL A 126 -26.24 -49.62 -16.14
N VAL A 127 -27.38 -48.93 -16.24
CA VAL A 127 -28.46 -49.26 -17.20
C VAL A 127 -27.98 -49.09 -18.64
N HIS A 128 -27.37 -47.95 -18.99
CA HIS A 128 -26.84 -47.70 -20.33
C HIS A 128 -25.40 -47.17 -20.32
N ARG A 129 -24.63 -47.49 -21.36
CA ARG A 129 -23.25 -47.03 -21.56
C ARG A 129 -23.13 -46.54 -22.99
N HIS A 130 -22.58 -45.35 -23.19
CA HIS A 130 -22.52 -44.74 -24.50
C HIS A 130 -21.23 -43.93 -24.67
N ILE A 131 -20.73 -43.83 -25.90
CA ILE A 131 -19.56 -43.02 -26.25
C ILE A 131 -19.99 -41.89 -27.19
N LEU A 132 -19.68 -40.66 -26.82
CA LEU A 132 -19.86 -39.46 -27.65
C LEU A 132 -18.52 -39.11 -28.29
N LEU A 133 -18.43 -39.24 -29.61
CA LEU A 133 -17.22 -39.00 -30.39
C LEU A 133 -17.21 -37.56 -30.92
N LEU A 134 -16.13 -36.82 -30.66
CA LEU A 134 -15.95 -35.44 -31.14
C LEU A 134 -15.33 -35.32 -32.54
N GLN A 135 -14.82 -36.43 -33.09
CA GLN A 135 -14.15 -36.46 -34.39
C GLN A 135 -15.14 -36.79 -35.53
N GLN A 136 -14.90 -36.15 -36.67
CA GLN A 136 -15.92 -35.80 -37.66
C GLN A 136 -16.16 -36.85 -38.77
N GLN A 137 -15.32 -37.88 -38.86
CA GLN A 137 -15.35 -38.89 -39.93
C GLN A 137 -15.35 -40.31 -39.32
N ALA A 138 -16.49 -40.78 -38.84
CA ALA A 138 -16.64 -42.15 -38.37
C ALA A 138 -18.06 -42.68 -38.64
N GLU A 139 -18.17 -43.96 -38.98
CA GLU A 139 -19.48 -44.62 -39.04
C GLU A 139 -20.07 -44.79 -37.64
N ALA A 140 -21.37 -44.55 -37.50
CA ALA A 140 -22.08 -44.67 -36.24
C ALA A 140 -22.23 -46.16 -35.83
N ALA A 141 -21.31 -46.63 -35.00
CA ALA A 141 -21.36 -47.96 -34.40
C ALA A 141 -22.38 -48.04 -33.25
N GLU A 142 -22.85 -49.25 -32.94
CA GLU A 142 -23.77 -49.46 -31.82
C GLU A 142 -23.14 -49.02 -30.48
N GLY A 143 -23.79 -48.06 -29.80
CA GLY A 143 -23.26 -47.46 -28.57
C GLY A 143 -22.31 -46.28 -28.77
N VAL A 144 -22.13 -45.79 -30.01
CA VAL A 144 -21.34 -44.59 -30.32
C VAL A 144 -22.19 -43.58 -31.12
N THR A 145 -22.27 -42.34 -30.64
CA THR A 145 -22.88 -41.21 -31.37
C THR A 145 -21.78 -40.20 -31.72
N VAL A 146 -21.73 -39.81 -33.00
CA VAL A 146 -20.82 -38.78 -33.51
C VAL A 146 -21.47 -37.42 -33.31
N LEU A 147 -20.72 -36.45 -32.78
CA LEU A 147 -21.21 -35.09 -32.61
C LEU A 147 -21.38 -34.42 -34.00
N PRO A 148 -22.58 -33.92 -34.36
CA PRO A 148 -22.79 -33.33 -35.68
C PRO A 148 -22.15 -31.95 -35.82
N ASP A 149 -21.88 -31.54 -37.07
CA ASP A 149 -21.31 -30.24 -37.40
C ASP A 149 -22.29 -29.09 -37.12
N GLY A 150 -21.87 -28.13 -36.29
CA GLY A 150 -22.65 -26.94 -35.97
C GLY A 150 -22.20 -26.27 -34.68
N GLU A 151 -23.06 -25.40 -34.15
CA GLU A 151 -22.85 -24.83 -32.81
C GLU A 151 -22.84 -25.95 -31.75
N LEU A 152 -21.85 -25.93 -30.87
CA LEU A 152 -21.62 -26.96 -29.83
C LEU A 152 -22.86 -27.16 -28.93
N SER A 153 -23.60 -26.10 -28.65
CA SER A 153 -24.85 -26.09 -27.87
C SER A 153 -25.93 -27.00 -28.47
N PHE A 154 -26.26 -26.76 -29.75
CA PHE A 154 -27.27 -27.53 -30.49
C PHE A 154 -26.80 -28.95 -30.77
N SER A 155 -25.53 -29.12 -31.14
CA SER A 155 -24.94 -30.42 -31.48
C SER A 155 -24.91 -31.36 -30.28
N LEU A 156 -24.53 -30.87 -29.09
CA LEU A 156 -24.59 -31.67 -27.85
C LEU A 156 -26.03 -32.02 -27.44
N LYS A 157 -26.99 -31.11 -27.65
CA LYS A 157 -28.41 -31.39 -27.33
C LYS A 157 -28.98 -32.45 -28.27
N ALA A 158 -28.68 -32.39 -29.57
CA ALA A 158 -29.09 -33.39 -30.55
C ALA A 158 -28.46 -34.76 -30.25
N ALA A 159 -27.14 -34.81 -30.01
CA ALA A 159 -26.47 -36.05 -29.63
C ALA A 159 -27.06 -36.65 -28.33
N MET A 160 -27.31 -35.82 -27.30
CA MET A 160 -27.92 -36.31 -26.06
C MET A 160 -29.38 -36.78 -26.22
N ALA A 161 -30.12 -36.30 -27.23
CA ALA A 161 -31.44 -36.85 -27.56
C ALA A 161 -31.34 -38.27 -28.14
N GLU A 162 -30.34 -38.54 -28.98
CA GLU A 162 -30.04 -39.88 -29.53
C GLU A 162 -29.51 -40.86 -28.46
N VAL A 163 -28.75 -40.35 -27.47
CA VAL A 163 -28.34 -41.12 -26.28
C VAL A 163 -29.54 -41.42 -25.38
N ALA A 164 -30.43 -40.43 -25.20
CA ALA A 164 -31.62 -40.55 -24.37
C ALA A 164 -32.62 -41.59 -24.90
N GLU A 165 -32.80 -41.67 -26.22
CA GLU A 165 -33.62 -42.71 -26.87
C GLU A 165 -33.17 -44.12 -26.45
N ARG A 166 -31.88 -44.44 -26.65
CA ARG A 166 -31.32 -45.76 -26.29
C ARG A 166 -31.38 -46.02 -24.79
N LEU A 167 -31.12 -45.00 -23.98
CA LEU A 167 -31.28 -45.08 -22.52
C LEU A 167 -32.73 -45.43 -22.12
N LEU A 168 -33.74 -44.85 -22.78
CA LEU A 168 -35.15 -45.16 -22.48
C LEU A 168 -35.52 -46.60 -22.87
N VAL A 169 -34.88 -47.20 -23.88
CA VAL A 169 -35.10 -48.61 -24.27
C VAL A 169 -34.56 -49.52 -23.17
N GLU A 170 -33.30 -49.35 -22.77
CA GLU A 170 -32.70 -50.12 -21.68
C GLU A 170 -33.41 -49.88 -20.33
N LEU A 171 -33.83 -48.64 -20.05
CA LEU A 171 -34.61 -48.31 -18.86
C LEU A 171 -36.00 -48.99 -18.87
N SER A 172 -36.59 -49.22 -20.04
CA SER A 172 -37.83 -49.99 -20.19
C SER A 172 -37.62 -51.47 -19.84
N THR A 173 -36.49 -52.06 -20.27
CA THR A 173 -36.07 -53.41 -19.90
C THR A 173 -35.79 -53.51 -18.39
N TYR A 174 -35.06 -52.55 -17.83
CA TYR A 174 -34.82 -52.44 -16.39
C TYR A 174 -36.12 -52.32 -15.58
N THR A 175 -37.11 -51.54 -16.07
CA THR A 175 -38.44 -51.42 -15.45
C THR A 175 -39.16 -52.77 -15.39
N LYS A 176 -39.16 -53.53 -16.48
CA LYS A 176 -39.76 -54.88 -16.53
C LYS A 176 -39.08 -55.84 -15.54
N ALA A 177 -37.74 -55.79 -15.43
CA ALA A 177 -36.99 -56.57 -14.45
C ALA A 177 -37.29 -56.16 -12.99
N MET A 178 -37.44 -54.87 -12.73
CA MET A 178 -37.83 -54.35 -11.42
C MET A 178 -39.25 -54.80 -11.04
N GLN A 179 -40.21 -54.74 -11.96
CA GLN A 179 -41.59 -55.22 -11.75
C GLN A 179 -41.68 -56.73 -11.47
N ALA A 180 -40.75 -57.52 -11.99
CA ALA A 180 -40.63 -58.95 -11.70
C ALA A 180 -40.07 -59.25 -10.29
N SER A 181 -39.45 -58.28 -9.62
CA SER A 181 -38.85 -58.44 -8.30
C SER A 181 -39.92 -58.58 -7.20
N PRO A 182 -39.72 -59.42 -6.18
CA PRO A 182 -40.75 -59.68 -5.15
C PRO A 182 -40.90 -58.56 -4.11
N THR A 183 -39.84 -57.80 -3.87
CA THR A 183 -39.78 -56.65 -2.95
C THR A 183 -38.47 -55.89 -3.17
N VAL A 184 -38.43 -54.64 -2.75
CA VAL A 184 -37.20 -53.85 -2.60
C VAL A 184 -36.80 -53.79 -1.11
N GLN A 185 -35.50 -53.70 -0.83
CA GLN A 185 -34.97 -53.56 0.53
C GLN A 185 -35.18 -52.14 1.07
N THR A 186 -35.51 -51.99 2.34
CA THR A 186 -35.37 -50.71 3.04
C THR A 186 -33.91 -50.57 3.49
N PRO A 187 -33.27 -49.39 3.36
CA PRO A 187 -31.91 -49.18 3.87
C PRO A 187 -31.78 -49.57 5.34
N GLY A 188 -30.61 -50.05 5.74
CA GLY A 188 -30.34 -50.55 7.10
C GLY A 188 -30.80 -51.99 7.37
N GLN A 189 -31.59 -52.63 6.50
CA GLN A 189 -32.00 -54.03 6.70
C GLN A 189 -30.87 -55.02 6.30
N PRO A 190 -30.48 -55.98 7.17
CA PRO A 190 -29.49 -56.99 6.82
C PRO A 190 -30.04 -57.99 5.79
N ALA A 191 -29.28 -58.23 4.72
CA ALA A 191 -29.69 -59.05 3.57
C ALA A 191 -30.15 -60.49 3.91
N LYS A 192 -29.68 -61.06 5.02
CA LYS A 192 -30.09 -62.39 5.53
C LYS A 192 -31.60 -62.52 5.76
N THR A 193 -32.30 -61.42 5.98
CA THR A 193 -33.76 -61.38 6.22
C THR A 193 -34.58 -61.78 4.99
N LEU A 194 -34.03 -61.58 3.78
CA LEU A 194 -34.75 -61.74 2.50
C LEU A 194 -34.68 -63.17 1.94
N GLN A 195 -33.59 -63.90 2.22
CA GLN A 195 -33.46 -65.31 1.84
C GLN A 195 -34.53 -66.21 2.50
N ARG A 196 -35.04 -65.81 3.68
CA ARG A 196 -36.12 -66.52 4.38
C ARG A 196 -37.51 -66.37 3.74
N ALA A 197 -37.70 -65.34 2.90
CA ALA A 197 -38.95 -65.07 2.19
C ALA A 197 -38.98 -65.67 0.77
N SER A 198 -37.81 -65.87 0.16
CA SER A 198 -37.65 -66.40 -1.20
C SER A 198 -37.52 -67.93 -1.25
N SER A 199 -36.90 -68.56 -0.24
CA SER A 199 -36.64 -70.01 -0.15
C SER A 199 -37.88 -70.92 0.04
N ARG A 200 -39.11 -70.40 -0.12
CA ARG A 200 -40.37 -71.16 0.06
C ARG A 200 -41.29 -71.20 -1.18
N ARG A 201 -40.82 -70.80 -2.37
CA ARG A 201 -41.54 -70.96 -3.64
C ARG A 201 -41.18 -72.26 -4.40
N GLY A 202 -41.01 -73.36 -3.69
CA GLY A 202 -40.61 -74.64 -4.26
C GLY A 202 -41.23 -75.82 -3.53
N ASP A 203 -42.56 -75.84 -3.40
CA ASP A 203 -43.28 -77.03 -2.94
C ASP A 203 -44.67 -77.13 -3.58
N GLU A 204 -44.71 -77.70 -4.79
CA GLU A 204 -45.88 -78.42 -5.28
C GLU A 204 -45.45 -79.78 -5.87
N ARG A 205 -45.85 -80.85 -5.18
CA ARG A 205 -46.07 -82.22 -5.69
C ARG A 205 -44.84 -83.02 -6.20
N ARG A 206 -44.31 -83.91 -5.35
CA ARG A 206 -44.30 -85.38 -5.58
C ARG A 206 -43.93 -86.16 -4.31
N PRO A 207 -44.27 -87.47 -4.21
CA PRO A 207 -44.31 -88.18 -2.94
C PRO A 207 -43.01 -88.90 -2.54
N THR A 208 -42.81 -88.99 -1.22
CA THR A 208 -42.11 -90.03 -0.45
C THR A 208 -41.22 -91.04 -1.18
N SER A 209 -39.89 -90.93 -1.02
CA SER A 209 -38.97 -92.05 -0.73
C SER A 209 -37.56 -91.52 -0.43
N GLY A 210 -36.75 -92.24 0.36
CA GLY A 210 -35.29 -92.13 0.33
C GLY A 210 -34.59 -91.49 1.53
N TYR A 211 -34.17 -92.32 2.47
CA TYR A 211 -33.07 -92.06 3.41
C TYR A 211 -31.74 -91.76 2.68
N ASN A 212 -30.95 -90.75 3.09
CA ASN A 212 -29.64 -90.95 3.76
C ASN A 212 -28.71 -89.71 3.83
N THR A 213 -27.97 -89.69 4.94
CA THR A 213 -26.71 -89.03 5.37
C THR A 213 -25.93 -88.00 4.51
N PRO A 214 -25.19 -87.08 5.18
CA PRO A 214 -24.36 -86.05 4.53
C PRO A 214 -22.98 -86.57 4.09
N THR A 215 -22.37 -85.93 3.09
CA THR A 215 -20.95 -86.08 2.74
C THR A 215 -20.30 -84.71 2.48
N GLN A 216 -18.98 -84.65 2.64
CA GLN A 216 -18.19 -83.42 2.72
C GLN A 216 -17.62 -82.97 1.37
N ASN A 217 -17.23 -81.70 1.34
CA ASN A 217 -16.30 -80.99 0.45
C ASN A 217 -15.52 -81.80 -0.60
N ILE A 218 -15.39 -81.20 -1.79
CA ILE A 218 -14.16 -81.28 -2.60
C ILE A 218 -13.73 -79.86 -2.98
N GLU A 219 -12.42 -79.63 -2.86
CA GLU A 219 -11.71 -78.36 -3.07
C GLU A 219 -11.24 -78.23 -4.53
N VAL A 220 -10.90 -77.01 -4.97
CA VAL A 220 -9.72 -76.80 -5.83
C VAL A 220 -9.06 -75.48 -5.47
N SER A 221 -7.80 -75.53 -5.05
CA SER A 221 -6.85 -74.40 -5.04
C SER A 221 -5.42 -74.95 -5.12
N SER A 222 -4.55 -74.29 -5.88
CA SER A 222 -3.12 -74.59 -6.05
C SER A 222 -2.47 -73.47 -6.88
N PRO A 223 -1.14 -73.29 -6.84
CA PRO A 223 -0.23 -73.51 -5.71
C PRO A 223 0.80 -72.36 -5.54
N THR A 224 1.54 -72.35 -4.42
CA THR A 224 3.01 -72.25 -4.31
C THR A 224 3.37 -72.07 -2.84
N GLY A 225 4.46 -72.67 -2.38
CA GLY A 225 5.05 -72.37 -1.07
C GLY A 225 6.55 -72.65 -1.11
N ASP A 226 7.23 -72.43 0.01
CA ASP A 226 8.33 -73.32 0.41
C ASP A 226 8.63 -73.26 1.92
N GLU A 227 9.19 -74.37 2.41
CA GLU A 227 9.99 -74.68 3.62
C GLU A 227 9.93 -73.78 4.90
N GLY A 228 9.96 -74.30 6.14
CA GLY A 228 9.96 -75.70 6.61
C GLY A 228 10.26 -75.89 8.11
N SER A 229 9.91 -77.08 8.64
CA SER A 229 10.45 -77.73 9.86
C SER A 229 9.93 -77.42 11.30
N ARG A 230 9.74 -78.53 12.04
CA ARG A 230 9.35 -78.78 13.47
C ARG A 230 10.59 -78.63 14.43
N PRO A 231 10.53 -78.76 15.80
CA PRO A 231 9.66 -79.61 16.65
C PRO A 231 9.23 -78.96 18.03
N PRO A 232 8.76 -79.68 19.09
CA PRO A 232 7.86 -79.12 20.12
C PRO A 232 8.43 -79.05 21.57
N SER A 233 7.75 -78.36 22.49
CA SER A 233 7.31 -78.89 23.82
C SER A 233 6.82 -77.84 24.85
N ARG A 234 6.11 -78.40 25.86
CA ARG A 234 5.52 -77.86 27.11
C ARG A 234 6.22 -76.68 27.84
N GLY A 235 5.41 -75.82 28.46
CA GLY A 235 5.55 -75.52 29.91
C GLY A 235 5.66 -74.06 30.38
N PHE A 236 4.56 -73.54 30.95
CA PHE A 236 4.46 -72.68 32.16
C PHE A 236 5.39 -71.45 32.38
N GLY A 237 4.82 -70.24 32.46
CA GLY A 237 5.48 -69.04 33.04
C GLY A 237 5.09 -67.71 32.38
N SER A 238 4.55 -66.75 33.15
CA SER A 238 4.15 -65.39 32.73
C SER A 238 5.29 -64.35 32.83
N PRO A 239 5.17 -63.08 32.36
CA PRO A 239 4.42 -62.44 31.25
C PRO A 239 5.45 -61.74 30.28
N PRO A 240 5.26 -60.53 29.67
CA PRO A 240 4.12 -59.76 29.15
C PRO A 240 4.29 -59.52 27.60
N PRO A 241 4.22 -58.28 27.03
CA PRO A 241 3.11 -57.33 26.89
C PRO A 241 2.54 -57.21 25.44
N THR A 242 1.32 -56.64 25.33
CA THR A 242 0.74 -55.89 24.18
C THR A 242 1.12 -56.22 22.72
N THR A 243 0.15 -56.69 21.91
CA THR A 243 -0.51 -55.86 20.86
C THR A 243 -1.66 -56.58 20.11
N THR A 244 -2.67 -55.78 19.74
CA THR A 244 -3.60 -55.92 18.60
C THR A 244 -4.54 -57.13 18.40
N ASN A 245 -5.83 -56.78 18.34
CA ASN A 245 -6.87 -57.27 17.41
C ASN A 245 -7.63 -58.58 17.70
N SER A 246 -8.88 -58.41 18.16
CA SER A 246 -10.12 -58.78 17.43
C SER A 246 -11.18 -59.51 18.26
N PHE A 247 -12.42 -59.07 18.04
CA PHE A 247 -13.71 -59.72 18.31
C PHE A 247 -14.27 -59.82 19.75
N ASP A 248 -15.37 -59.08 19.89
CA ASP A 248 -16.64 -59.43 20.58
C ASP A 248 -16.84 -59.23 22.08
N GLN A 249 -18.11 -58.91 22.38
CA GLN A 249 -18.82 -58.87 23.67
C GLN A 249 -18.62 -57.68 24.64
N VAL A 250 -19.78 -57.37 25.27
CA VAL A 250 -20.07 -56.65 26.53
C VAL A 250 -20.80 -55.31 26.28
N ARG A 251 -22.14 -55.20 26.38
CA ARG A 251 -23.06 -55.36 27.53
C ARG A 251 -22.91 -54.23 28.57
N ASN A 252 -23.95 -53.39 28.69
CA ASN A 252 -24.26 -52.36 29.70
C ASN A 252 -23.23 -51.99 30.80
N ALA A 253 -22.94 -50.68 30.93
CA ALA A 253 -23.12 -49.94 32.20
C ALA A 253 -23.09 -48.40 32.02
N SER A 254 -24.25 -47.75 32.22
CA SER A 254 -24.52 -46.48 32.95
C SER A 254 -23.42 -45.37 33.07
N SER A 255 -23.74 -44.06 33.00
CA SER A 255 -24.75 -43.41 33.84
C SER A 255 -24.95 -41.90 33.56
N ARG A 256 -26.04 -41.32 34.15
CA ARG A 256 -26.40 -39.88 34.30
C ARG A 256 -26.95 -39.20 33.03
N ALA A 257 -28.04 -38.42 33.05
CA ALA A 257 -28.99 -37.98 34.09
C ALA A 257 -30.30 -37.50 33.40
N ALA A 258 -31.47 -37.28 34.01
CA ALA A 258 -32.05 -37.61 35.31
C ALA A 258 -33.59 -37.67 35.13
N ASN A 259 -34.27 -38.62 35.79
CA ASN A 259 -35.74 -38.69 35.81
C ASN A 259 -36.28 -38.19 37.16
N ALA A 260 -37.08 -37.12 37.13
CA ALA A 260 -37.92 -36.72 38.25
C ALA A 260 -39.27 -37.47 38.17
N LEU A 261 -39.63 -38.19 39.23
CA LEU A 261 -40.89 -38.89 39.35
C LEU A 261 -42.02 -37.93 39.73
N ALA A 262 -43.16 -38.02 39.04
CA ALA A 262 -44.43 -37.53 39.54
C ALA A 262 -45.56 -38.51 39.17
N ARG A 263 -46.02 -39.27 40.17
CA ARG A 263 -47.35 -39.92 40.13
C ARG A 263 -48.40 -38.88 40.50
N SER A 264 -49.59 -38.96 39.91
CA SER A 264 -50.80 -38.55 40.62
C SER A 264 -52.04 -39.23 40.05
N ASP A 265 -52.96 -39.61 40.93
CA ASP A 265 -54.16 -40.40 40.63
C ASP A 265 -55.44 -39.53 40.62
N SER A 266 -56.36 -39.88 39.72
CA SER A 266 -57.83 -39.86 39.91
C SER A 266 -58.65 -38.56 40.12
N ASN A 267 -59.85 -38.59 39.51
CA ASN A 267 -61.12 -38.00 39.97
C ASN A 267 -61.34 -36.47 40.09
N ALA A 268 -62.07 -35.92 39.11
CA ALA A 268 -63.30 -35.07 39.24
C ALA A 268 -63.61 -34.41 37.87
N SER A 269 -64.82 -34.06 37.44
CA SER A 269 -66.22 -34.42 37.71
C SER A 269 -67.11 -33.61 36.72
N ASN A 270 -68.26 -34.17 36.35
CA ASN A 270 -69.30 -33.68 35.41
C ASN A 270 -69.61 -32.15 35.30
N ARG A 271 -69.70 -31.64 34.05
CA ARG A 271 -70.86 -30.96 33.38
C ARG A 271 -70.40 -30.32 32.04
N SER A 272 -71.17 -30.20 30.96
CA SER A 272 -72.56 -30.61 30.63
C SER A 272 -72.83 -30.61 29.11
N LYS A 273 -73.76 -31.46 28.65
CA LYS A 273 -74.69 -31.33 27.49
C LYS A 273 -74.32 -30.29 26.39
N ASN A 274 -74.11 -30.66 25.13
CA ASN A 274 -75.10 -31.26 24.23
C ASN A 274 -74.40 -31.99 23.08
N GLY A 275 -75.01 -33.05 22.53
CA GLY A 275 -74.38 -33.89 21.51
C GLY A 275 -74.94 -33.73 20.11
N GLN A 276 -74.11 -34.03 19.11
CA GLN A 276 -74.52 -34.88 17.99
C GLN A 276 -73.45 -35.96 17.74
N ARG A 277 -73.90 -37.16 17.37
CA ARG A 277 -73.04 -38.33 17.15
C ARG A 277 -72.38 -38.23 15.77
N ALA A 278 -71.05 -38.22 15.73
CA ALA A 278 -70.31 -38.68 14.55
C ALA A 278 -70.12 -40.20 14.67
N SER A 279 -70.43 -40.95 13.61
CA SER A 279 -70.36 -42.41 13.60
C SER A 279 -68.92 -42.92 13.67
N SER A 280 -68.62 -43.83 14.59
CA SER A 280 -67.35 -44.56 14.57
C SER A 280 -67.28 -45.47 13.34
N GLN A 281 -66.23 -45.28 12.54
CA GLN A 281 -65.70 -46.32 11.66
C GLN A 281 -64.39 -46.86 12.22
N ASP A 282 -64.42 -47.22 13.50
CA ASP A 282 -63.52 -48.25 14.03
C ASP A 282 -64.34 -49.52 14.25
N ARG A 283 -64.39 -50.33 13.20
CA ARG A 283 -64.78 -51.74 13.27
C ARG A 283 -63.66 -52.54 12.62
N VAL A 284 -62.61 -52.80 13.39
CA VAL A 284 -61.75 -53.95 13.14
C VAL A 284 -62.65 -55.20 13.06
N SER A 285 -62.77 -55.78 11.88
CA SER A 285 -63.42 -57.08 11.72
C SER A 285 -62.55 -58.14 12.38
N VAL A 286 -62.98 -58.59 13.56
CA VAL A 286 -62.38 -59.73 14.25
C VAL A 286 -62.68 -61.00 13.45
N HIS A 287 -61.75 -61.38 12.56
CA HIS A 287 -61.78 -62.65 11.84
C HIS A 287 -60.37 -63.13 11.45
N GLY A 288 -60.03 -64.36 11.85
CA GLY A 288 -58.95 -65.15 11.22
C GLY A 288 -57.51 -64.85 11.66
N PHE A 289 -57.12 -65.23 12.88
CA PHE A 289 -55.70 -65.42 13.20
C PHE A 289 -55.18 -66.70 12.51
N GLY A 290 -54.47 -66.53 11.39
CA GLY A 290 -53.78 -67.62 10.70
C GLY A 290 -52.46 -67.15 10.08
N PRO A 291 -51.42 -67.99 10.01
CA PRO A 291 -50.08 -67.59 9.56
C PRO A 291 -50.04 -67.06 8.12
N SER A 292 -51.04 -67.38 7.28
CA SER A 292 -51.15 -66.89 5.90
C SER A 292 -51.28 -65.35 5.80
N MET A 293 -51.98 -64.70 6.74
CA MET A 293 -52.22 -63.25 6.69
C MET A 293 -50.94 -62.42 6.81
N SER A 294 -49.94 -62.91 7.56
CA SER A 294 -48.64 -62.25 7.71
C SER A 294 -47.81 -62.34 6.42
N HIS A 295 -47.82 -63.50 5.75
CA HIS A 295 -47.16 -63.70 4.46
C HIS A 295 -47.80 -62.86 3.35
N GLU A 296 -49.12 -62.77 3.31
CA GLU A 296 -49.83 -61.92 2.36
C GLU A 296 -49.57 -60.42 2.61
N LYS A 297 -49.57 -59.96 3.87
CA LYS A 297 -49.18 -58.59 4.22
C LYS A 297 -47.76 -58.26 3.72
N THR A 298 -46.79 -59.15 3.93
CA THR A 298 -45.40 -58.95 3.46
C THR A 298 -45.29 -58.96 1.94
N LYS A 299 -46.01 -59.85 1.24
CA LYS A 299 -46.09 -59.88 -0.23
C LYS A 299 -46.68 -58.59 -0.80
N ASN A 300 -47.74 -58.07 -0.16
CA ASN A 300 -48.38 -56.83 -0.59
C ASN A 300 -47.54 -55.59 -0.25
N ARG A 301 -46.75 -55.61 0.83
CA ARG A 301 -45.69 -54.60 1.09
C ARG A 301 -44.64 -54.64 -0.01
N GLY A 302 -44.13 -55.82 -0.36
CA GLY A 302 -43.16 -55.99 -1.44
C GLY A 302 -43.62 -55.40 -2.77
N LYS A 303 -44.87 -55.70 -3.17
CA LYS A 303 -45.51 -55.08 -4.35
C LYS A 303 -45.62 -53.56 -4.24
N ALA A 304 -46.01 -53.02 -3.10
CA ALA A 304 -46.10 -51.57 -2.91
C ALA A 304 -44.74 -50.88 -3.05
N ARG A 305 -43.66 -51.48 -2.51
CA ARG A 305 -42.28 -50.97 -2.63
C ARG A 305 -41.80 -50.97 -4.08
N VAL A 306 -41.96 -52.09 -4.77
CA VAL A 306 -41.62 -52.24 -6.21
C VAL A 306 -42.41 -51.25 -7.06
N GLY A 307 -43.70 -51.05 -6.75
CA GLY A 307 -44.55 -50.06 -7.40
C GLY A 307 -44.12 -48.61 -7.17
N ILE A 308 -43.63 -48.27 -5.97
CA ILE A 308 -43.05 -46.94 -5.68
C ILE A 308 -41.75 -46.73 -6.47
N VAL A 309 -40.83 -47.71 -6.52
CA VAL A 309 -39.61 -47.61 -7.33
C VAL A 309 -39.95 -47.51 -8.82
N THR A 310 -40.92 -48.30 -9.29
CA THR A 310 -41.44 -48.22 -10.67
C THR A 310 -41.93 -46.80 -10.97
N GLY A 311 -42.75 -46.21 -10.09
CA GLY A 311 -43.20 -44.83 -10.23
C GLY A 311 -42.08 -43.79 -10.29
N HIS A 312 -40.97 -44.02 -9.57
CA HIS A 312 -39.77 -43.18 -9.71
C HIS A 312 -39.07 -43.36 -11.06
N ILE A 313 -39.05 -44.57 -11.64
CA ILE A 313 -38.50 -44.77 -12.99
C ILE A 313 -39.33 -44.01 -14.05
N TYR A 314 -40.67 -44.07 -13.97
CA TYR A 314 -41.56 -43.27 -14.83
C TYR A 314 -41.33 -41.76 -14.65
N MET A 315 -41.06 -41.30 -13.42
CA MET A 315 -40.75 -39.90 -13.13
C MET A 315 -39.42 -39.46 -13.75
N MET A 316 -38.37 -40.29 -13.68
CA MET A 316 -37.07 -40.05 -14.31
C MET A 316 -37.15 -40.11 -15.84
N ALA A 317 -38.06 -40.92 -16.39
CA ALA A 317 -38.36 -41.01 -17.81
C ALA A 317 -39.24 -39.85 -18.35
N GLY A 318 -39.53 -38.83 -17.54
CA GLY A 318 -40.34 -37.67 -17.92
C GLY A 318 -41.86 -37.91 -18.01
N GLN A 319 -42.33 -39.13 -17.73
CA GLN A 319 -43.76 -39.49 -17.80
C GLN A 319 -44.49 -39.16 -16.48
N TRP A 320 -44.49 -37.87 -16.10
CA TRP A 320 -44.87 -37.43 -14.75
C TRP A 320 -46.34 -37.68 -14.35
N HIS A 321 -47.30 -37.66 -15.29
CA HIS A 321 -48.69 -38.02 -14.98
C HIS A 321 -48.85 -39.49 -14.60
N GLU A 322 -48.20 -40.38 -15.34
CA GLU A 322 -48.26 -41.82 -15.09
C GLU A 322 -47.46 -42.19 -13.82
N ALA A 323 -46.34 -41.52 -13.59
CA ALA A 323 -45.63 -41.55 -12.32
C ALA A 323 -46.52 -41.11 -11.15
N LEU A 324 -47.22 -39.97 -11.26
CA LEU A 324 -48.13 -39.47 -10.23
C LEU A 324 -49.27 -40.46 -9.94
N ARG A 325 -49.81 -41.12 -10.97
CA ARG A 325 -50.85 -42.16 -10.84
C ARG A 325 -50.32 -43.38 -10.09
N MET A 326 -49.21 -43.96 -10.56
CA MET A 326 -48.56 -45.14 -9.98
C MET A 326 -48.09 -44.89 -8.53
N LEU A 327 -47.43 -43.75 -8.28
CA LEU A 327 -47.01 -43.37 -6.94
C LEU A 327 -48.21 -43.17 -6.02
N THR A 328 -49.30 -42.53 -6.47
CA THR A 328 -50.51 -42.37 -5.65
C THR A 328 -51.12 -43.72 -5.25
N GLU A 329 -51.20 -44.68 -6.17
CA GLU A 329 -51.72 -46.02 -5.90
C GLU A 329 -50.87 -46.77 -4.86
N HIS A 330 -49.55 -46.86 -5.10
CA HIS A 330 -48.66 -47.65 -4.26
C HIS A 330 -48.30 -46.96 -2.93
N THR A 331 -48.29 -45.64 -2.86
CA THR A 331 -48.18 -44.87 -1.60
C THR A 331 -49.39 -45.09 -0.70
N ASN A 332 -50.60 -45.15 -1.29
CA ASN A 332 -51.80 -45.54 -0.55
C ASN A 332 -51.74 -46.98 -0.03
N ALA A 333 -51.15 -47.91 -0.78
CA ALA A 333 -50.91 -49.27 -0.33
C ALA A 333 -49.89 -49.32 0.83
N ALA A 334 -48.74 -48.65 0.71
CA ALA A 334 -47.73 -48.53 1.77
C ALA A 334 -48.33 -47.96 3.07
N ARG A 335 -49.13 -46.89 2.96
CA ARG A 335 -49.87 -46.30 4.09
C ARG A 335 -50.82 -47.30 4.77
N LYS A 336 -51.64 -48.03 4.00
CA LYS A 336 -52.55 -49.06 4.52
C LYS A 336 -51.82 -50.23 5.19
N LEU A 337 -50.60 -50.51 4.77
CA LEU A 337 -49.77 -51.62 5.26
C LEU A 337 -48.88 -51.24 6.44
N SER A 338 -48.90 -49.96 6.86
CA SER A 338 -48.06 -49.37 7.92
C SER A 338 -46.55 -49.34 7.57
N ASP A 339 -46.21 -49.18 6.29
CA ASP A 339 -44.83 -49.10 5.80
C ASP A 339 -44.37 -47.62 5.76
N SER A 340 -43.94 -47.07 6.91
CA SER A 340 -43.77 -45.62 7.10
C SER A 340 -42.68 -45.00 6.21
N HIS A 341 -41.51 -45.63 6.13
CA HIS A 341 -40.40 -45.21 5.28
C HIS A 341 -40.78 -45.15 3.80
N TRP A 342 -41.53 -46.15 3.31
CA TRP A 342 -41.98 -46.19 1.92
C TRP A 342 -43.19 -45.28 1.68
N HIS A 343 -44.03 -45.05 2.69
CA HIS A 343 -45.06 -44.02 2.65
C HIS A 343 -44.43 -42.61 2.51
N ALA A 344 -43.38 -42.29 3.26
CA ALA A 344 -42.61 -41.05 3.12
C ALA A 344 -42.00 -40.93 1.71
N LYS A 345 -41.33 -41.98 1.23
CA LYS A 345 -40.70 -41.99 -0.09
C LYS A 345 -41.69 -41.83 -1.24
N GLY A 346 -42.86 -42.45 -1.11
CA GLY A 346 -43.96 -42.28 -2.05
C GLY A 346 -44.50 -40.85 -2.11
N LEU A 347 -44.65 -40.20 -0.95
CA LEU A 347 -45.06 -38.79 -0.87
C LEU A 347 -44.02 -37.82 -1.42
N ASP A 348 -42.73 -38.06 -1.18
CA ASP A 348 -41.61 -37.31 -1.77
C ASP A 348 -41.62 -37.39 -3.31
N GLY A 349 -41.84 -38.59 -3.89
CA GLY A 349 -42.02 -38.75 -5.33
C GLY A 349 -43.29 -38.06 -5.88
N ILE A 350 -44.41 -38.13 -5.17
CA ILE A 350 -45.67 -37.44 -5.54
C ILE A 350 -45.46 -35.91 -5.57
N LEU A 351 -44.76 -35.37 -4.57
CA LEU A 351 -44.36 -33.97 -4.52
C LEU A 351 -43.54 -33.57 -5.75
N VAL A 352 -42.49 -34.32 -6.07
CA VAL A 352 -41.63 -34.02 -7.24
C VAL A 352 -42.42 -34.07 -8.55
N CYS A 353 -43.32 -35.04 -8.73
CA CYS A 353 -44.21 -35.10 -9.89
C CYS A 353 -45.10 -33.85 -10.00
N MET A 354 -45.71 -33.39 -8.89
CA MET A 354 -46.53 -32.17 -8.90
C MET A 354 -45.71 -30.91 -9.19
N LEU A 355 -44.46 -30.82 -8.73
CA LEU A 355 -43.57 -29.69 -9.04
C LEU A 355 -43.15 -29.66 -10.52
N LEU A 356 -42.89 -30.82 -11.13
CA LEU A 356 -42.52 -30.91 -12.55
C LEU A 356 -43.70 -30.66 -13.48
N LEU A 357 -44.89 -31.18 -13.15
CA LEU A 357 -46.14 -30.85 -13.84
C LEU A 357 -46.48 -29.35 -13.71
N ALA A 358 -46.27 -28.76 -12.54
CA ALA A 358 -46.37 -27.32 -12.36
C ALA A 358 -45.39 -26.55 -13.27
N TRP A 359 -44.10 -26.93 -13.29
CA TRP A 359 -43.10 -26.29 -14.14
C TRP A 359 -43.45 -26.36 -15.64
N ALA A 360 -43.86 -27.52 -16.14
CA ALA A 360 -44.21 -27.73 -17.54
C ALA A 360 -45.59 -27.15 -17.95
N GLY A 361 -46.29 -26.42 -17.08
CA GLY A 361 -47.61 -25.86 -17.39
C GLY A 361 -48.74 -26.89 -17.47
N GLN A 362 -48.51 -28.12 -17.02
CA GLN A 362 -49.43 -29.25 -17.22
C GLN A 362 -50.40 -29.41 -16.04
N GLY A 363 -51.69 -29.64 -16.35
CA GLY A 363 -52.74 -29.83 -15.36
C GLY A 363 -52.53 -31.06 -14.46
N PHE A 364 -52.72 -30.90 -13.15
CA PHE A 364 -52.68 -31.98 -12.16
C PHE A 364 -53.68 -31.75 -11.02
N SER A 365 -53.97 -32.81 -10.25
CA SER A 365 -54.79 -32.75 -9.03
C SER A 365 -53.99 -33.23 -7.82
N ILE A 366 -54.08 -32.53 -6.68
CA ILE A 366 -53.37 -32.89 -5.45
C ILE A 366 -54.01 -34.17 -4.86
N PRO A 367 -53.27 -35.30 -4.76
CA PRO A 367 -53.84 -36.55 -4.26
C PRO A 367 -54.20 -36.49 -2.77
N PRO A 368 -55.30 -37.12 -2.31
CA PRO A 368 -55.72 -37.10 -0.90
C PRO A 368 -54.80 -37.89 0.05
N VAL A 369 -53.76 -38.54 -0.47
CA VAL A 369 -52.70 -39.16 0.33
C VAL A 369 -51.75 -38.12 0.92
N CYS A 370 -51.62 -36.94 0.30
CA CYS A 370 -50.75 -35.83 0.74
C CYS A 370 -51.22 -35.17 2.05
N PHE A 371 -52.48 -35.38 2.46
CA PHE A 371 -53.04 -34.78 3.68
C PHE A 371 -53.09 -35.80 4.84
N PRO A 372 -52.57 -35.43 6.03
CA PRO A 372 -52.64 -36.27 7.22
C PRO A 372 -54.10 -36.55 7.61
N SER A 373 -54.34 -37.68 8.27
CA SER A 373 -55.68 -38.21 8.57
C SER A 373 -56.62 -37.20 9.23
N GLU A 374 -56.08 -36.41 10.15
CA GLU A 374 -56.78 -35.43 10.99
C GLU A 374 -57.30 -34.23 10.19
N GLN A 375 -56.63 -33.84 9.09
CA GLN A 375 -57.00 -32.69 8.27
C GLN A 375 -57.97 -33.03 7.13
N ARG A 376 -58.24 -34.32 6.87
CA ARG A 376 -59.12 -34.74 5.76
C ARG A 376 -60.58 -34.32 5.94
N SER A 377 -61.07 -34.18 7.17
CA SER A 377 -62.43 -33.71 7.46
C SER A 377 -62.64 -32.29 6.93
N SER A 378 -61.76 -31.36 7.31
CA SER A 378 -61.74 -29.97 6.83
C SER A 378 -61.58 -29.89 5.30
N PHE A 379 -60.69 -30.71 4.72
CA PHE A 379 -60.51 -30.76 3.26
C PHE A 379 -61.69 -31.38 2.50
N SER A 380 -62.43 -32.31 3.10
CA SER A 380 -63.61 -32.92 2.46
C SER A 380 -64.79 -31.95 2.33
N HIS A 381 -64.80 -30.83 3.07
CA HIS A 381 -65.75 -29.73 2.87
C HIS A 381 -65.28 -28.74 1.79
N SER A 382 -63.98 -28.42 1.67
CA SER A 382 -63.46 -27.54 0.62
C SER A 382 -63.32 -28.24 -0.75
N ALA A 383 -63.10 -29.55 -0.77
CA ALA A 383 -63.17 -30.37 -1.98
C ALA A 383 -64.59 -30.42 -2.56
N LYS A 384 -65.63 -30.47 -1.72
CA LYS A 384 -67.04 -30.37 -2.17
C LYS A 384 -67.40 -29.00 -2.76
N LEU A 385 -66.69 -27.92 -2.39
CA LEU A 385 -66.80 -26.63 -3.07
C LEU A 385 -66.05 -26.57 -4.42
N SER A 386 -65.28 -27.59 -4.78
CA SER A 386 -64.53 -27.63 -6.05
C SER A 386 -64.75 -28.90 -6.91
N VAL A 387 -65.61 -29.84 -6.48
CA VAL A 387 -66.03 -31.02 -7.26
C VAL A 387 -67.53 -31.31 -7.01
N THR A 388 -68.40 -30.53 -7.67
CA THR A 388 -69.79 -30.92 -8.07
C THR A 388 -70.36 -29.89 -9.08
N LEU A 389 -69.58 -29.53 -10.09
CA LEU A 389 -70.09 -29.04 -11.37
C LEU A 389 -69.40 -29.86 -12.46
N PRO A 390 -70.09 -30.22 -13.57
CA PRO A 390 -69.47 -30.92 -14.68
C PRO A 390 -68.23 -30.18 -15.20
N THR A 391 -67.28 -30.95 -15.74
CA THR A 391 -65.96 -30.51 -16.19
C THR A 391 -65.95 -29.50 -17.35
N ASP A 392 -67.12 -29.14 -17.87
CA ASP A 392 -67.27 -28.72 -19.27
C ASP A 392 -67.38 -27.19 -19.44
N PHE A 393 -67.32 -26.40 -18.36
CA PHE A 393 -67.54 -24.94 -18.37
C PHE A 393 -66.52 -24.09 -17.58
N ARG A 394 -65.42 -24.67 -17.08
CA ARG A 394 -64.29 -23.88 -16.55
C ARG A 394 -63.12 -23.96 -17.54
N PRO A 395 -62.50 -22.82 -17.93
CA PRO A 395 -61.26 -22.87 -18.68
C PRO A 395 -60.22 -23.68 -17.89
N SER A 396 -59.54 -24.62 -18.56
CA SER A 396 -58.56 -25.52 -17.94
C SER A 396 -57.51 -24.76 -17.11
N GLU A 397 -57.10 -23.58 -17.61
CA GLU A 397 -56.19 -22.67 -16.94
C GLU A 397 -56.65 -22.25 -15.53
N VAL A 398 -57.93 -21.92 -15.35
CA VAL A 398 -58.45 -21.47 -14.04
C VAL A 398 -58.45 -22.62 -13.03
N ALA A 399 -58.68 -23.85 -13.47
CA ALA A 399 -58.60 -25.04 -12.62
C ALA A 399 -57.15 -25.36 -12.23
N TYR A 400 -56.21 -25.20 -13.17
CA TYR A 400 -54.78 -25.35 -12.96
C TYR A 400 -54.21 -24.31 -11.98
N GLN A 401 -54.50 -23.02 -12.18
CA GLN A 401 -54.10 -21.95 -11.25
C GLN A 401 -54.66 -22.18 -9.84
N ALA A 402 -55.92 -22.64 -9.72
CA ALA A 402 -56.50 -23.02 -8.42
C ALA A 402 -55.81 -24.23 -7.77
N ALA A 403 -55.26 -25.16 -8.56
CA ALA A 403 -54.45 -26.27 -8.06
C ALA A 403 -53.06 -25.79 -7.60
N LEU A 404 -52.40 -24.88 -8.33
CA LEU A 404 -51.13 -24.27 -7.94
C LEU A 404 -51.24 -23.49 -6.62
N GLY A 405 -52.28 -22.66 -6.45
CA GLY A 405 -52.52 -21.93 -5.21
C GLY A 405 -52.74 -22.86 -4.01
N LYS A 406 -53.55 -23.91 -4.20
CA LYS A 406 -53.75 -24.95 -3.16
C LYS A 406 -52.45 -25.70 -2.84
N LEU A 407 -51.63 -26.02 -3.84
CA LEU A 407 -50.35 -26.69 -3.63
C LEU A 407 -49.43 -25.81 -2.79
N SER A 408 -49.23 -24.56 -3.20
CA SER A 408 -48.39 -23.54 -2.53
C SER A 408 -48.71 -23.44 -1.03
N LEU A 409 -49.99 -23.33 -0.67
CA LEU A 409 -50.46 -23.27 0.73
C LEU A 409 -50.26 -24.59 1.50
N SER A 410 -50.35 -25.74 0.82
CA SER A 410 -50.22 -27.06 1.46
C SER A 410 -48.78 -27.55 1.66
N LEU A 411 -47.82 -26.99 0.91
CA LEU A 411 -46.43 -27.45 0.90
C LEU A 411 -45.78 -27.49 2.30
N PRO A 412 -45.82 -26.44 3.14
CA PRO A 412 -45.14 -26.48 4.45
C PRO A 412 -45.61 -27.63 5.35
N GLU A 413 -46.90 -27.96 5.33
CA GLU A 413 -47.46 -29.07 6.12
C GLU A 413 -47.17 -30.44 5.50
N LEU A 414 -47.20 -30.55 4.16
CA LEU A 414 -46.79 -31.77 3.45
C LEU A 414 -45.31 -32.12 3.71
N LEU A 415 -44.42 -31.13 3.66
CA LEU A 415 -42.99 -31.32 3.91
C LEU A 415 -42.72 -31.75 5.36
N LYS A 416 -43.38 -31.13 6.35
CA LYS A 416 -43.35 -31.57 7.75
C LYS A 416 -43.85 -33.00 7.90
N HIS A 417 -44.94 -33.37 7.22
CA HIS A 417 -45.49 -34.73 7.27
C HIS A 417 -44.52 -35.77 6.71
N ILE A 418 -43.87 -35.49 5.57
CA ILE A 418 -42.86 -36.39 4.97
C ILE A 418 -41.67 -36.56 5.92
N LEU A 419 -41.14 -35.47 6.50
CA LEU A 419 -40.04 -35.53 7.46
C LEU A 419 -40.41 -36.28 8.74
N ALA A 420 -41.63 -36.12 9.25
CA ALA A 420 -42.12 -36.86 10.40
C ALA A 420 -42.22 -38.38 10.13
N LEU A 421 -42.59 -38.78 8.91
CA LEU A 421 -42.61 -40.18 8.49
C LEU A 421 -41.18 -40.74 8.32
N TYR A 422 -40.24 -39.98 7.75
CA TYR A 422 -38.82 -40.39 7.68
C TYR A 422 -38.16 -40.52 9.07
N ARG A 423 -38.64 -39.78 10.08
CA ARG A 423 -38.21 -39.91 11.50
C ARG A 423 -38.89 -41.06 12.25
N SER A 424 -39.92 -41.70 11.68
CA SER A 424 -40.67 -42.74 12.40
C SER A 424 -39.97 -44.10 12.32
N SER A 425 -39.62 -44.66 13.48
CA SER A 425 -38.97 -45.97 13.55
C SER A 425 -39.90 -47.11 13.13
N GLU A 426 -39.38 -48.07 12.37
CA GLU A 426 -40.13 -49.29 12.03
C GLU A 426 -39.55 -50.49 12.81
N GLY A 427 -39.96 -50.60 14.08
CA GLY A 427 -39.39 -51.58 15.00
C GLY A 427 -37.96 -51.17 15.39
N ALA A 428 -36.97 -51.99 15.06
CA ALA A 428 -35.55 -51.70 15.28
C ALA A 428 -34.84 -51.15 14.03
N LEU A 429 -35.60 -50.74 13.01
CA LEU A 429 -35.07 -50.16 11.78
C LEU A 429 -35.21 -48.64 11.78
N GLU A 430 -34.08 -47.96 11.64
CA GLU A 430 -33.96 -46.52 11.43
C GLU A 430 -33.29 -46.25 10.09
N LEU A 431 -33.71 -45.18 9.41
CA LEU A 431 -33.16 -44.77 8.12
C LEU A 431 -31.81 -44.07 8.31
N PRO A 432 -30.81 -44.27 7.44
CA PRO A 432 -29.53 -43.56 7.53
C PRO A 432 -29.71 -42.03 7.57
N SER A 433 -29.00 -41.40 8.50
CA SER A 433 -28.96 -39.94 8.76
C SER A 433 -28.88 -39.10 7.48
N LEU A 434 -28.02 -39.52 6.53
CA LEU A 434 -27.82 -38.89 5.23
C LEU A 434 -29.13 -38.62 4.47
N VAL A 435 -30.03 -39.60 4.39
CA VAL A 435 -31.29 -39.47 3.62
C VAL A 435 -32.21 -38.43 4.26
N LEU A 436 -32.28 -38.42 5.58
CA LEU A 436 -33.09 -37.45 6.33
C LEU A 436 -32.50 -36.03 6.22
N CYS A 437 -31.19 -35.87 6.35
CA CYS A 437 -30.52 -34.58 6.26
C CYS A 437 -30.59 -34.00 4.84
N GLU A 438 -30.35 -34.79 3.79
CA GLU A 438 -30.57 -34.36 2.41
C GLU A 438 -32.03 -33.95 2.15
N ALA A 439 -33.01 -34.74 2.59
CA ALA A 439 -34.43 -34.41 2.42
C ALA A 439 -34.79 -33.09 3.13
N LYS A 440 -34.29 -32.86 4.36
CA LYS A 440 -34.44 -31.56 5.05
C LYS A 440 -33.87 -30.41 4.22
N VAL A 441 -32.64 -30.53 3.70
CA VAL A 441 -32.00 -29.46 2.91
C VAL A 441 -32.77 -29.20 1.60
N ARG A 442 -33.18 -30.26 0.86
CA ARG A 442 -34.07 -30.13 -0.33
C ARG A 442 -35.37 -29.39 -0.01
N PHE A 443 -35.99 -29.70 1.12
CA PHE A 443 -37.26 -29.11 1.53
C PHE A 443 -37.10 -27.67 2.02
N CYS A 444 -36.00 -27.36 2.74
CA CYS A 444 -35.65 -25.98 3.10
C CYS A 444 -35.33 -25.13 1.87
N ASP A 445 -34.68 -25.67 0.84
CA ASP A 445 -34.43 -24.99 -0.43
C ASP A 445 -35.74 -24.71 -1.21
N LEU A 446 -36.67 -25.68 -1.29
CA LEU A 446 -38.01 -25.46 -1.85
C LEU A 446 -38.78 -24.35 -1.11
N LEU A 447 -38.75 -24.39 0.24
CA LEU A 447 -39.38 -23.38 1.09
C LEU A 447 -38.70 -22.00 0.96
N MET A 448 -37.39 -21.96 0.72
CA MET A 448 -36.65 -20.73 0.45
C MET A 448 -37.07 -20.13 -0.89
N ILE A 449 -37.18 -20.93 -1.96
CA ILE A 449 -37.66 -20.44 -3.27
C ILE A 449 -39.08 -19.86 -3.15
N LEU A 450 -39.99 -20.53 -2.43
CA LEU A 450 -41.32 -20.00 -2.13
C LEU A 450 -41.28 -18.70 -1.32
N TYR A 451 -40.44 -18.63 -0.29
CA TYR A 451 -40.27 -17.42 0.53
C TYR A 451 -39.80 -16.22 -0.31
N CYS A 452 -38.84 -16.41 -1.22
CA CYS A 452 -38.37 -15.37 -2.13
C CYS A 452 -39.43 -14.90 -3.14
N GLU A 453 -40.39 -15.75 -3.50
CA GLU A 453 -41.47 -15.45 -4.46
C GLU A 453 -42.84 -15.22 -3.79
N GLY A 454 -42.85 -14.72 -2.55
CA GLY A 454 -44.07 -14.27 -1.86
C GLY A 454 -44.94 -15.37 -1.24
N GLY A 455 -44.54 -16.64 -1.34
CA GLY A 455 -45.28 -17.81 -0.86
C GLY A 455 -46.07 -18.55 -1.94
N GLU A 456 -45.95 -18.17 -3.22
CA GLU A 456 -46.70 -18.74 -4.33
C GLU A 456 -45.80 -19.45 -5.36
N LEU A 457 -46.30 -20.53 -5.98
CA LEU A 457 -45.67 -21.19 -7.12
C LEU A 457 -45.90 -20.41 -8.44
N ASN A 458 -45.45 -19.16 -8.48
CA ASN A 458 -45.53 -18.29 -9.65
C ASN A 458 -44.63 -18.78 -10.82
N GLY A 459 -44.58 -18.07 -11.94
CA GLY A 459 -43.71 -18.42 -13.09
C GLY A 459 -42.22 -18.52 -12.73
N ASN A 460 -41.71 -17.56 -11.95
CA ASN A 460 -40.30 -17.49 -11.54
C ASN A 460 -39.94 -18.63 -10.58
N ALA A 461 -40.79 -18.91 -9.58
CA ALA A 461 -40.61 -20.00 -8.63
C ALA A 461 -40.51 -21.35 -9.35
N ARG A 462 -41.42 -21.57 -10.32
CA ARG A 462 -41.43 -22.78 -11.16
C ARG A 462 -40.13 -22.94 -11.96
N SER A 463 -39.70 -21.91 -12.69
CA SER A 463 -38.41 -21.91 -13.40
C SER A 463 -37.24 -22.16 -12.44
N ARG A 464 -37.13 -21.44 -11.32
CA ARG A 464 -36.03 -21.60 -10.35
C ARG A 464 -35.91 -23.00 -9.74
N ILE A 465 -37.02 -23.71 -9.53
CA ILE A 465 -37.03 -25.08 -8.99
C ILE A 465 -36.29 -26.05 -9.93
N VAL A 466 -36.43 -25.89 -11.25
CA VAL A 466 -35.91 -26.82 -12.26
C VAL A 466 -34.67 -26.28 -12.99
N GLU A 467 -34.74 -25.08 -13.55
CA GLU A 467 -33.72 -24.43 -14.39
C GLU A 467 -32.59 -23.78 -13.57
N ARG A 468 -32.83 -23.51 -12.27
CA ARG A 468 -31.82 -22.98 -11.34
C ARG A 468 -31.19 -21.64 -11.75
N ILE A 469 -32.00 -20.73 -12.29
CA ILE A 469 -31.61 -19.32 -12.40
C ILE A 469 -31.27 -18.82 -10.99
N ILE A 470 -30.00 -18.45 -10.79
CA ILE A 470 -29.46 -18.02 -9.49
C ILE A 470 -30.26 -16.80 -9.01
N PRO A 471 -30.70 -16.75 -7.75
CA PRO A 471 -31.32 -15.54 -7.24
C PRO A 471 -30.29 -14.40 -7.22
N HIS A 472 -30.51 -13.36 -8.03
CA HIS A 472 -30.15 -12.03 -7.57
C HIS A 472 -30.81 -11.83 -6.20
N HIS A 473 -30.04 -11.33 -5.23
CA HIS A 473 -30.43 -11.23 -3.81
C HIS A 473 -31.90 -10.92 -3.63
N ALA A 474 -32.59 -11.71 -2.78
CA ALA A 474 -34.01 -11.57 -2.47
C ALA A 474 -34.35 -10.08 -2.37
N ALA A 475 -35.04 -9.56 -3.38
CA ALA A 475 -35.10 -8.13 -3.60
C ALA A 475 -35.63 -7.48 -2.33
N LYS A 476 -34.89 -6.50 -1.78
CA LYS A 476 -35.38 -5.62 -0.71
C LYS A 476 -36.50 -4.77 -1.31
N SER A 477 -37.68 -5.40 -1.52
CA SER A 477 -38.89 -4.82 -2.07
C SER A 477 -39.48 -3.88 -1.04
N ALA A 478 -38.85 -2.71 -0.91
CA ALA A 478 -39.29 -1.61 -0.09
C ALA A 478 -40.77 -1.31 -0.43
N GLY A 479 -41.67 -1.63 0.49
CA GLY A 479 -43.11 -1.37 0.36
C GLY A 479 -44.02 -2.60 0.16
N SER A 480 -43.52 -3.83 -0.02
CA SER A 480 -44.41 -5.00 -0.09
C SER A 480 -44.74 -5.56 1.29
N THR A 481 -45.87 -5.13 1.85
CA THR A 481 -46.46 -5.67 3.09
C THR A 481 -47.34 -6.91 2.85
N SER A 482 -47.21 -7.58 1.70
CA SER A 482 -47.82 -8.90 1.49
C SER A 482 -47.06 -9.93 2.34
N ALA A 483 -47.54 -10.15 3.57
CA ALA A 483 -46.99 -11.14 4.48
C ALA A 483 -47.14 -12.54 3.89
N SER A 484 -46.05 -13.07 3.31
CA SER A 484 -45.94 -14.51 3.04
C SER A 484 -46.23 -15.25 4.34
N GLY A 485 -47.18 -16.19 4.30
CA GLY A 485 -47.55 -17.00 5.46
C GLY A 485 -46.44 -17.94 5.97
N LEU A 486 -45.30 -17.98 5.27
CA LEU A 486 -44.14 -18.79 5.59
C LEU A 486 -43.06 -17.95 6.31
N PRO A 487 -42.92 -18.06 7.64
CA PRO A 487 -41.94 -17.26 8.37
C PRO A 487 -40.51 -17.78 8.13
N ARG A 488 -39.59 -16.85 7.80
CA ARG A 488 -38.15 -17.11 7.63
C ARG A 488 -37.51 -17.88 8.80
N SER A 489 -38.01 -17.70 10.02
CA SER A 489 -37.56 -18.43 11.20
C SER A 489 -37.82 -19.94 11.11
N LEU A 490 -38.96 -20.38 10.55
CA LEU A 490 -39.30 -21.81 10.40
C LEU A 490 -38.31 -22.53 9.47
N ILE A 491 -37.96 -21.89 8.35
CA ILE A 491 -36.96 -22.44 7.42
C ILE A 491 -35.60 -22.53 8.14
N ALA A 492 -35.23 -21.49 8.88
CA ALA A 492 -33.96 -21.43 9.61
C ALA A 492 -33.86 -22.44 10.77
N THR A 493 -34.96 -22.81 11.44
CA THR A 493 -34.98 -23.88 12.46
C THR A 493 -34.95 -25.26 11.83
N MET A 494 -35.75 -25.52 10.79
CA MET A 494 -35.70 -26.79 10.04
C MET A 494 -34.31 -27.07 9.45
N LEU A 495 -33.60 -26.02 9.02
CA LEU A 495 -32.25 -26.13 8.49
C LEU A 495 -31.20 -26.32 9.60
N ALA A 496 -31.40 -25.75 10.78
CA ALA A 496 -30.55 -26.03 11.95
C ALA A 496 -30.70 -27.49 12.44
N GLU A 497 -31.92 -28.03 12.41
CA GLU A 497 -32.17 -29.47 12.61
C GLU A 497 -31.53 -30.37 11.53
N ALA A 498 -31.04 -29.81 10.41
CA ALA A 498 -30.40 -30.55 9.33
C ALA A 498 -28.87 -30.54 9.38
N GLN A 499 -28.27 -29.80 10.33
CA GLN A 499 -26.81 -29.76 10.49
C GLN A 499 -26.30 -31.15 10.89
N PRO A 500 -25.34 -31.72 10.14
CA PRO A 500 -24.73 -33.00 10.48
C PRO A 500 -23.92 -32.90 11.78
N THR A 501 -23.91 -33.98 12.55
CA THR A 501 -23.08 -34.15 13.74
C THR A 501 -22.06 -35.27 13.52
N ASP A 502 -20.98 -35.30 14.32
CA ASP A 502 -19.98 -36.37 14.19
C ASP A 502 -20.48 -37.74 14.67
N GLU A 503 -21.64 -37.81 15.35
CA GLU A 503 -22.32 -39.06 15.73
C GLU A 503 -23.11 -39.69 14.56
N ASP A 504 -23.42 -38.94 13.50
CA ASP A 504 -24.28 -39.38 12.38
C ASP A 504 -23.65 -40.43 11.45
N GLY A 505 -22.37 -40.80 11.65
CA GLY A 505 -21.68 -41.84 10.86
C GLY A 505 -21.46 -41.50 9.38
N LEU A 506 -21.51 -40.22 9.02
CA LEU A 506 -21.40 -39.72 7.65
C LEU A 506 -19.96 -39.80 7.13
N THR A 507 -19.80 -40.00 5.82
CA THR A 507 -18.48 -39.84 5.19
C THR A 507 -18.06 -38.36 5.24
N PRO A 508 -16.75 -38.03 5.27
CA PRO A 508 -16.32 -36.63 5.27
C PRO A 508 -16.79 -35.88 4.02
N VAL A 509 -16.91 -36.56 2.87
CA VAL A 509 -17.40 -35.98 1.61
C VAL A 509 -18.89 -35.60 1.73
N ASP A 510 -19.72 -36.49 2.27
CA ASP A 510 -21.15 -36.23 2.45
C ASP A 510 -21.40 -35.13 3.49
N HIS A 511 -20.63 -35.12 4.58
CA HIS A 511 -20.64 -34.07 5.60
C HIS A 511 -20.31 -32.69 5.00
N ILE A 512 -19.22 -32.59 4.21
CA ILE A 512 -18.82 -31.36 3.51
C ILE A 512 -19.90 -30.89 2.53
N GLN A 513 -20.50 -31.80 1.76
CA GLN A 513 -21.57 -31.45 0.81
C GLN A 513 -22.83 -30.95 1.54
N LEU A 514 -23.22 -31.57 2.66
CA LEU A 514 -24.35 -31.11 3.48
C LEU A 514 -24.12 -29.69 4.01
N LEU A 515 -22.95 -29.40 4.57
CA LEU A 515 -22.60 -28.06 5.06
C LEU A 515 -22.63 -27.00 3.94
N GLY A 516 -22.15 -27.35 2.74
CA GLY A 516 -22.24 -26.49 1.55
C GLY A 516 -23.70 -26.21 1.13
N GLY A 517 -24.55 -27.24 1.12
CA GLY A 517 -25.99 -27.09 0.85
C GLY A 517 -26.71 -26.21 1.88
N ILE A 518 -26.43 -26.43 3.16
CA ILE A 518 -26.96 -25.62 4.27
C ILE A 518 -26.49 -24.17 4.17
N SER A 519 -25.21 -23.93 3.89
CA SER A 519 -24.67 -22.59 3.66
C SER A 519 -25.38 -21.88 2.51
N SER A 520 -25.59 -22.57 1.38
CA SER A 520 -26.30 -22.02 0.22
C SER A 520 -27.70 -21.54 0.59
N VAL A 521 -28.49 -22.35 1.30
CA VAL A 521 -29.85 -21.95 1.73
C VAL A 521 -29.80 -20.80 2.73
N TYR A 522 -28.88 -20.78 3.70
CA TYR A 522 -28.72 -19.64 4.61
C TYR A 522 -28.31 -18.35 3.86
N SER A 523 -27.46 -18.46 2.85
CA SER A 523 -27.02 -17.33 2.02
C SER A 523 -28.18 -16.78 1.18
N SER A 524 -28.97 -17.65 0.51
CA SER A 524 -30.16 -17.25 -0.24
C SER A 524 -31.26 -16.64 0.64
N LEU A 525 -31.39 -17.08 1.90
CA LEU A 525 -32.25 -16.43 2.90
C LEU A 525 -31.70 -15.08 3.40
N GLY A 526 -30.48 -14.67 3.03
CA GLY A 526 -29.81 -13.48 3.56
C GLY A 526 -29.38 -13.61 5.02
N MET A 527 -29.07 -14.83 5.50
CA MET A 527 -28.54 -15.12 6.84
C MET A 527 -27.02 -15.33 6.80
N GLU A 528 -26.29 -14.35 6.27
CA GLU A 528 -24.89 -14.53 5.90
C GLU A 528 -23.95 -14.95 7.05
N ARG A 529 -24.21 -14.51 8.30
CA ARG A 529 -23.45 -15.00 9.47
C ARG A 529 -23.58 -16.52 9.68
N LYS A 530 -24.78 -17.08 9.51
CA LYS A 530 -24.99 -18.54 9.61
C LYS A 530 -24.36 -19.26 8.42
N SER A 531 -24.50 -18.70 7.21
CA SER A 531 -23.80 -19.16 6.01
C SER A 531 -22.28 -19.25 6.22
N GLY A 532 -21.66 -18.20 6.79
CA GLY A 532 -20.22 -18.16 7.12
C GLY A 532 -19.79 -19.19 8.16
N MET A 533 -20.56 -19.39 9.23
CA MET A 533 -20.28 -20.44 10.22
C MET A 533 -20.23 -21.84 9.58
N MET A 534 -21.18 -22.13 8.68
CA MET A 534 -21.23 -23.41 7.96
C MET A 534 -20.09 -23.56 6.96
N LEU A 535 -19.69 -22.49 6.28
CA LEU A 535 -18.50 -22.48 5.42
C LEU A 535 -17.20 -22.68 6.23
N GLN A 536 -17.10 -22.09 7.42
CA GLN A 536 -15.95 -22.26 8.31
C GLN A 536 -15.81 -23.71 8.80
N GLU A 537 -16.92 -24.33 9.21
CA GLU A 537 -16.96 -25.74 9.58
C GLU A 537 -16.61 -26.64 8.38
N MET A 538 -17.17 -26.34 7.20
CA MET A 538 -16.86 -27.02 5.95
C MET A 538 -15.37 -26.94 5.59
N VAL A 539 -14.75 -25.75 5.68
CA VAL A 539 -13.31 -25.55 5.47
C VAL A 539 -12.49 -26.37 6.46
N THR A 540 -12.91 -26.44 7.73
CA THR A 540 -12.21 -27.22 8.77
C THR A 540 -12.26 -28.72 8.47
N LYS A 541 -13.44 -29.27 8.13
CA LYS A 541 -13.60 -30.69 7.77
C LYS A 541 -12.87 -31.02 6.46
N LEU A 542 -12.92 -30.13 5.47
CA LEU A 542 -12.22 -30.27 4.18
C LEU A 542 -10.69 -30.27 4.36
N THR A 543 -10.15 -29.39 5.21
CA THR A 543 -8.72 -29.38 5.58
C THR A 543 -8.30 -30.72 6.18
N GLY A 544 -9.08 -31.26 7.12
CA GLY A 544 -8.85 -32.59 7.69
C GLY A 544 -8.87 -33.71 6.65
N ALA A 545 -9.86 -33.70 5.75
CA ALA A 545 -10.00 -34.69 4.68
C ALA A 545 -8.83 -34.64 3.67
N LEU A 546 -8.37 -33.44 3.28
CA LEU A 546 -7.23 -33.25 2.40
C LEU A 546 -5.92 -33.76 3.03
N ILE A 547 -5.70 -33.49 4.32
CA ILE A 547 -4.54 -34.01 5.06
C ILE A 547 -4.59 -35.55 5.18
N GLN A 548 -5.77 -36.13 5.39
CA GLN A 548 -5.94 -37.59 5.39
C GLN A 548 -5.70 -38.21 4.01
N ALA A 549 -6.24 -37.62 2.94
CA ALA A 549 -6.02 -38.07 1.57
C ALA A 549 -4.51 -38.01 1.21
N ARG A 550 -3.80 -36.94 1.60
CA ARG A 550 -2.34 -36.82 1.41
C ARG A 550 -1.57 -37.92 2.16
N LYS A 551 -1.97 -38.25 3.40
CA LYS A 551 -1.37 -39.34 4.17
C LYS A 551 -1.63 -40.71 3.54
N LEU A 552 -2.83 -40.94 3.02
CA LEU A 552 -3.20 -42.19 2.34
C LEU A 552 -2.41 -42.36 1.04
N GLY A 553 -2.42 -41.36 0.14
CA GLY A 553 -1.67 -41.42 -1.12
C GLY A 553 -0.16 -41.54 -0.89
N ALA A 554 0.39 -40.88 0.13
CA ALA A 554 1.79 -41.08 0.51
C ALA A 554 2.08 -42.52 0.97
N ALA A 555 1.18 -43.14 1.74
CA ALA A 555 1.30 -44.54 2.14
C ALA A 555 1.15 -45.52 0.97
N GLU A 556 0.25 -45.25 0.01
CA GLU A 556 0.07 -46.04 -1.22
C GLU A 556 1.32 -46.01 -2.12
N VAL A 557 2.03 -44.88 -2.18
CA VAL A 557 3.29 -44.74 -2.93
C VAL A 557 4.52 -45.12 -2.08
N GLY A 558 4.35 -45.41 -0.78
CA GLY A 558 5.45 -45.78 0.13
C GLY A 558 6.36 -44.62 0.53
N ILE A 559 5.91 -43.37 0.39
CA ILE A 559 6.66 -42.14 0.66
C ILE A 559 6.20 -41.52 1.98
N HIS A 560 7.08 -40.81 2.70
CA HIS A 560 6.69 -40.05 3.88
C HIS A 560 5.73 -38.90 3.51
N PRO A 561 4.61 -38.64 4.23
CA PRO A 561 3.63 -37.63 3.82
C PRO A 561 4.16 -36.22 3.56
N ALA A 562 5.23 -35.80 4.25
CA ALA A 562 5.88 -34.50 3.99
C ALA A 562 6.65 -34.45 2.65
N ALA A 563 7.06 -35.59 2.09
CA ALA A 563 7.74 -35.72 0.81
C ALA A 563 6.78 -35.97 -0.38
N SER A 564 5.47 -36.09 -0.14
CA SER A 564 4.46 -36.23 -1.21
C SER A 564 4.32 -35.01 -2.12
N LEU A 565 4.84 -33.84 -1.69
CA LEU A 565 4.91 -32.60 -2.47
C LEU A 565 6.28 -32.38 -3.14
N SER A 566 7.09 -33.44 -3.27
CA SER A 566 8.35 -33.41 -4.02
C SER A 566 8.11 -33.27 -5.54
N ILE A 567 9.14 -32.84 -6.27
CA ILE A 567 9.05 -32.32 -7.64
C ILE A 567 8.27 -33.24 -8.59
N ASP A 568 8.55 -34.55 -8.57
CA ASP A 568 8.01 -35.50 -9.56
C ASP A 568 6.53 -35.88 -9.35
N VAL A 569 5.97 -35.67 -8.15
CA VAL A 569 4.58 -36.07 -7.80
C VAL A 569 3.73 -34.85 -7.40
N GLY A 570 4.34 -33.86 -6.73
CA GLY A 570 3.67 -32.64 -6.28
C GLY A 570 3.30 -31.69 -7.41
N LEU A 571 4.04 -31.70 -8.53
CA LEU A 571 3.81 -30.77 -9.65
C LEU A 571 2.44 -31.00 -10.29
N GLU A 572 2.04 -32.25 -10.56
CA GLU A 572 0.69 -32.56 -11.06
C GLU A 572 -0.39 -32.10 -10.08
N SER A 573 -0.22 -32.34 -8.78
CA SER A 573 -1.17 -31.91 -7.76
C SER A 573 -1.35 -30.39 -7.77
N ILE A 574 -0.27 -29.61 -7.87
CA ILE A 574 -0.31 -28.14 -7.86
C ILE A 574 -0.90 -27.59 -9.17
N VAL A 575 -0.58 -28.20 -10.32
CA VAL A 575 -1.20 -27.86 -11.61
C VAL A 575 -2.70 -28.17 -11.60
N ASN A 576 -3.11 -29.29 -10.99
CA ASN A 576 -4.50 -29.67 -10.85
C ASN A 576 -5.28 -28.70 -9.95
N VAL A 577 -4.68 -28.24 -8.86
CA VAL A 577 -5.20 -27.21 -7.95
C VAL A 577 -5.29 -25.85 -8.64
N ALA A 578 -4.31 -25.47 -9.45
CA ALA A 578 -4.32 -24.22 -10.21
C ALA A 578 -5.47 -24.14 -11.23
N ALA A 579 -5.94 -25.27 -11.75
CA ALA A 579 -7.13 -25.33 -12.62
C ALA A 579 -8.46 -25.16 -11.84
N GLU A 580 -8.46 -25.39 -10.53
CA GLU A 580 -9.64 -25.30 -9.66
C GLU A 580 -9.62 -24.07 -8.73
N SER A 581 -8.60 -23.20 -8.89
CA SER A 581 -8.33 -22.08 -7.97
C SER A 581 -9.46 -21.05 -7.88
N VAL A 582 -10.28 -20.90 -8.91
CA VAL A 582 -11.39 -19.92 -8.94
C VAL A 582 -12.40 -20.19 -7.84
N GLY A 583 -12.87 -21.44 -7.69
CA GLY A 583 -13.85 -21.80 -6.66
C GLY A 583 -13.28 -21.72 -5.24
N MET A 584 -11.99 -22.00 -5.07
CA MET A 584 -11.32 -21.81 -3.78
C MET A 584 -11.16 -20.32 -3.43
N GLN A 585 -10.80 -19.48 -4.39
CA GLN A 585 -10.70 -18.02 -4.20
C GLN A 585 -12.07 -17.42 -3.87
N GLU A 586 -13.13 -17.82 -4.57
CA GLU A 586 -14.50 -17.40 -4.24
C GLU A 586 -14.91 -17.81 -2.81
N LEU A 587 -14.55 -19.01 -2.36
CA LEU A 587 -14.80 -19.48 -0.99
C LEU A 587 -14.02 -18.64 0.05
N ILE A 588 -12.74 -18.42 -0.19
CA ILE A 588 -11.84 -17.61 0.64
C ILE A 588 -12.36 -16.16 0.73
N ASP A 589 -12.72 -15.56 -0.41
CA ASP A 589 -13.26 -14.19 -0.48
C ASP A 589 -14.65 -14.07 0.16
N LYS A 590 -15.53 -15.08 -0.02
CA LYS A 590 -16.84 -15.09 0.65
C LYS A 590 -16.69 -15.18 2.17
N LEU A 591 -15.83 -16.07 2.68
CA LEU A 591 -15.54 -16.16 4.11
C LEU A 591 -14.91 -14.86 4.64
N GLY A 592 -13.94 -14.29 3.94
CA GLY A 592 -13.36 -12.99 4.31
C GLY A 592 -14.41 -11.90 4.45
N ARG A 593 -15.28 -11.73 3.44
CA ARG A 593 -16.38 -10.75 3.45
C ARG A 593 -17.41 -10.98 4.56
N VAL A 594 -17.72 -12.22 4.94
CA VAL A 594 -18.68 -12.49 6.02
C VAL A 594 -18.13 -12.08 7.40
N TYR A 595 -16.83 -12.24 7.62
CA TYR A 595 -16.17 -11.93 8.90
C TYR A 595 -15.52 -10.54 8.97
N GLY A 596 -15.64 -9.71 7.92
CA GLY A 596 -15.07 -8.35 7.90
C GLY A 596 -13.54 -8.35 7.70
N VAL A 597 -13.01 -9.30 6.93
CA VAL A 597 -11.59 -9.40 6.58
C VAL A 597 -11.39 -8.85 5.17
N SER A 598 -10.63 -7.76 5.06
CA SER A 598 -10.18 -7.23 3.77
C SER A 598 -8.93 -7.99 3.30
N LEU A 599 -9.17 -9.07 2.55
CA LEU A 599 -8.09 -9.86 1.95
C LEU A 599 -7.38 -9.05 0.86
N MET A 600 -6.05 -9.09 0.84
CA MET A 600 -5.25 -8.42 -0.19
C MET A 600 -5.70 -8.87 -1.60
N SER A 601 -5.69 -7.95 -2.58
CA SER A 601 -6.14 -8.27 -3.94
C SER A 601 -5.20 -9.27 -4.62
N ALA A 602 -5.75 -10.25 -5.33
CA ALA A 602 -4.97 -11.21 -6.13
C ALA A 602 -4.63 -10.68 -7.55
N ALA A 603 -5.02 -9.44 -7.87
CA ALA A 603 -4.86 -8.86 -9.20
C ALA A 603 -3.38 -8.58 -9.54
N ARG A 604 -2.90 -9.21 -10.62
CA ARG A 604 -1.50 -9.10 -11.10
C ARG A 604 -1.18 -7.79 -11.86
N ASN A 605 -2.15 -6.91 -12.09
CA ASN A 605 -2.08 -5.91 -13.17
C ASN A 605 -2.05 -4.43 -12.73
N ASP A 606 -2.12 -4.13 -11.43
CA ASP A 606 -2.17 -2.74 -10.93
C ASP A 606 -0.76 -2.26 -10.50
N GLU A 607 0.14 -2.00 -11.47
CA GLU A 607 1.43 -1.33 -11.21
C GLU A 607 1.27 0.19 -10.96
N GLU A 608 0.13 0.78 -11.30
CA GLU A 608 -0.09 2.25 -11.33
C GLU A 608 -1.08 2.80 -10.29
N ARG A 609 -1.72 1.95 -9.46
CA ARG A 609 -2.73 2.43 -8.50
C ARG A 609 -2.16 2.67 -7.10
N SER A 610 -2.24 3.93 -6.66
CA SER A 610 -1.93 4.39 -5.30
C SER A 610 -2.54 3.47 -4.23
N ALA A 611 -1.69 2.99 -3.32
CA ALA A 611 -1.99 1.89 -2.41
C ALA A 611 -3.15 2.11 -1.41
N VAL A 612 -3.61 3.35 -1.23
CA VAL A 612 -4.42 3.77 -0.08
C VAL A 612 -5.93 3.46 -0.22
N VAL A 613 -6.39 3.07 -1.42
CA VAL A 613 -7.84 2.93 -1.73
C VAL A 613 -8.54 1.81 -0.95
N ASN A 614 -7.82 0.77 -0.51
CA ASN A 614 -8.39 -0.39 0.22
C ASN A 614 -8.05 -0.36 1.71
N GLY A 615 -8.56 0.65 2.41
CA GLY A 615 -8.68 0.60 3.88
C GLY A 615 -9.44 -0.66 4.31
N PRO A 616 -9.08 -1.29 5.45
CA PRO A 616 -9.78 -2.48 5.91
C PRO A 616 -11.26 -2.21 6.19
N PHE A 617 -12.12 -3.16 5.79
CA PHE A 617 -13.53 -3.16 6.19
C PHE A 617 -13.65 -3.50 7.68
N ASP A 618 -13.43 -2.51 8.55
CA ASP A 618 -13.37 -2.71 9.99
C ASP A 618 -14.73 -2.87 10.64
N PHE A 619 -15.24 -4.11 10.53
CA PHE A 619 -16.34 -4.61 11.34
C PHE A 619 -16.09 -6.05 11.79
N GLY A 620 -16.79 -6.47 12.84
CA GLY A 620 -16.65 -7.80 13.42
C GLY A 620 -15.63 -7.88 14.56
N ASN A 621 -15.50 -9.06 15.15
CA ASN A 621 -14.58 -9.32 16.26
C ASN A 621 -13.21 -9.76 15.70
N GLU A 622 -12.15 -9.05 16.09
CA GLU A 622 -10.76 -9.30 15.70
C GLU A 622 -10.29 -10.75 15.96
N GLN A 623 -10.69 -11.33 17.09
CA GLN A 623 -10.37 -12.74 17.40
C GLN A 623 -10.99 -13.71 16.39
N LEU A 624 -12.21 -13.41 15.91
CA LEU A 624 -12.86 -14.21 14.86
C LEU A 624 -12.18 -13.99 13.50
N LYS A 625 -11.76 -12.77 13.17
CA LYS A 625 -10.98 -12.48 11.95
C LYS A 625 -9.71 -13.34 11.94
N SER A 626 -8.95 -13.30 13.03
CA SER A 626 -7.71 -14.08 13.18
C SER A 626 -7.97 -15.60 13.16
N PHE A 627 -8.99 -16.10 13.85
CA PHE A 627 -9.35 -17.53 13.81
C PHE A 627 -9.74 -18.00 12.40
N VAL A 628 -10.52 -17.21 11.64
CA VAL A 628 -10.87 -17.53 10.24
C VAL A 628 -9.63 -17.47 9.34
N LEU A 629 -8.79 -16.45 9.47
CA LEU A 629 -7.54 -16.34 8.70
C LEU A 629 -6.60 -17.53 8.95
N ARG A 630 -6.40 -17.96 10.21
CA ARG A 630 -5.62 -19.17 10.54
C ARG A 630 -6.22 -20.43 9.89
N ALA A 631 -7.55 -20.59 9.93
CA ALA A 631 -8.23 -21.73 9.29
C ALA A 631 -8.09 -21.71 7.76
N LEU A 632 -8.13 -20.54 7.13
CA LEU A 632 -7.93 -20.36 5.69
C LEU A 632 -6.47 -20.62 5.27
N ILE A 633 -5.47 -20.24 6.08
CA ILE A 633 -4.05 -20.59 5.84
C ILE A 633 -3.89 -22.12 5.87
N ALA A 634 -4.38 -22.77 6.93
CA ALA A 634 -4.31 -24.22 7.08
C ALA A 634 -5.02 -24.96 5.92
N PHE A 635 -6.13 -24.41 5.43
CA PHE A 635 -6.82 -24.91 4.25
C PHE A 635 -5.96 -24.80 2.98
N CYS A 636 -5.37 -23.62 2.71
CA CYS A 636 -4.52 -23.42 1.54
C CYS A 636 -3.24 -24.28 1.58
N GLU A 637 -2.65 -24.51 2.75
CA GLU A 637 -1.54 -25.45 2.96
C GLU A 637 -1.97 -26.92 2.76
N ALA A 638 -3.24 -27.25 3.04
CA ALA A 638 -3.81 -28.57 2.80
C ALA A 638 -4.20 -28.81 1.33
N SER A 639 -4.64 -27.77 0.61
CA SER A 639 -5.08 -27.79 -0.79
C SER A 639 -3.98 -27.41 -1.80
N PRO A 640 -2.71 -27.74 -1.54
CA PRO A 640 -1.49 -26.96 -1.88
C PRO A 640 -1.68 -25.76 -2.84
N ASP A 641 -2.29 -24.68 -2.36
CA ASP A 641 -2.39 -23.41 -3.09
C ASP A 641 -1.39 -22.39 -2.51
N PRO A 642 -0.17 -22.26 -3.09
CA PRO A 642 0.82 -21.32 -2.56
C PRO A 642 0.37 -19.86 -2.72
N LYS A 643 -0.44 -19.51 -3.73
CA LYS A 643 -0.94 -18.13 -3.89
C LYS A 643 -1.98 -17.81 -2.82
N GLY A 644 -2.87 -18.76 -2.52
CA GLY A 644 -3.80 -18.69 -1.41
C GLY A 644 -3.11 -18.51 -0.06
N VAL A 645 -2.07 -19.32 0.24
CA VAL A 645 -1.28 -19.20 1.47
C VAL A 645 -0.69 -17.81 1.62
N LEU A 646 0.03 -17.30 0.60
CA LEU A 646 0.67 -15.98 0.67
C LEU A 646 -0.38 -14.87 0.83
N ARG A 647 -1.47 -14.88 0.04
CA ARG A 647 -2.56 -13.89 0.11
C ARG A 647 -3.18 -13.80 1.50
N VAL A 648 -3.51 -14.95 2.10
CA VAL A 648 -4.17 -15.00 3.42
C VAL A 648 -3.18 -14.71 4.56
N ALA A 649 -1.94 -15.22 4.48
CA ALA A 649 -0.89 -14.95 5.46
C ALA A 649 -0.51 -13.46 5.54
N CYS A 650 -0.32 -12.80 4.39
CA CYS A 650 -0.07 -11.36 4.34
C CYS A 650 -1.28 -10.56 4.85
N SER A 651 -2.51 -11.02 4.59
CA SER A 651 -3.72 -10.41 5.16
C SER A 651 -3.83 -10.58 6.69
N LEU A 652 -3.28 -11.65 7.26
CA LEU A 652 -3.19 -11.86 8.71
C LEU A 652 -2.12 -10.98 9.35
N LEU A 653 -0.94 -10.84 8.73
CA LEU A 653 0.08 -9.88 9.17
C LEU A 653 -0.44 -8.42 9.05
N ARG A 654 -1.22 -8.12 8.01
CA ARG A 654 -1.93 -6.84 7.86
C ARG A 654 -2.96 -6.58 8.95
N ALA A 655 -3.62 -7.61 9.47
CA ALA A 655 -4.56 -7.50 10.59
C ALA A 655 -3.85 -7.48 11.96
N ALA A 656 -2.58 -7.90 12.03
CA ALA A 656 -1.74 -7.81 13.22
C ALA A 656 -1.12 -6.41 13.37
N GLY A 657 -0.71 -5.80 12.24
CA GLY A 657 -0.30 -4.39 12.19
C GLY A 657 -1.50 -3.45 12.25
N ALA A 658 -1.31 -2.26 12.85
CA ALA A 658 -2.40 -1.32 13.07
C ALA A 658 -3.00 -0.66 11.80
N ASN A 659 -2.46 -0.91 10.60
CA ASN A 659 -2.75 -0.16 9.35
C ASN A 659 -2.68 1.37 9.52
N VAL A 660 -1.82 1.81 10.44
CA VAL A 660 -1.67 3.19 10.93
C VAL A 660 -0.18 3.47 11.03
N ALA A 661 0.24 4.68 10.64
CA ALA A 661 1.59 5.13 10.92
C ALA A 661 1.82 5.14 12.44
N VAL A 662 2.84 4.42 12.92
CA VAL A 662 3.04 4.10 14.36
C VAL A 662 3.09 5.36 15.26
N ASP A 663 3.41 6.52 14.69
CA ASP A 663 3.40 7.84 15.36
C ASP A 663 2.01 8.34 15.81
N VAL A 664 0.91 7.84 15.23
CA VAL A 664 -0.46 8.34 15.49
C VAL A 664 -1.11 7.70 16.72
N SER A 665 -0.73 6.46 17.03
CA SER A 665 -1.43 5.62 18.01
C SER A 665 -0.86 5.75 19.43
N GLY A 666 -1.37 6.73 20.17
CA GLY A 666 -1.26 6.78 21.64
C GLY A 666 -2.20 5.81 22.39
N SER A 667 -3.10 5.13 21.68
CA SER A 667 -3.92 4.05 22.22
C SER A 667 -3.22 2.70 22.05
N SER A 668 -3.21 1.87 23.09
CA SER A 668 -2.61 0.53 23.05
C SER A 668 -3.16 -0.30 21.88
N VAL A 669 -2.33 -0.56 20.88
CA VAL A 669 -2.62 -1.52 19.82
C VAL A 669 -2.67 -2.90 20.45
N SER A 670 -3.87 -3.43 20.64
CA SER A 670 -4.09 -4.82 21.03
C SER A 670 -3.68 -5.70 19.87
N SER A 671 -2.44 -6.20 19.86
CA SER A 671 -1.97 -7.10 18.80
C SER A 671 -2.85 -8.36 18.78
N VAL A 672 -3.61 -8.53 17.69
CA VAL A 672 -4.60 -9.60 17.50
C VAL A 672 -3.94 -10.99 17.41
N THR A 673 -2.62 -11.02 17.21
CA THR A 673 -1.77 -12.20 17.08
C THR A 673 -0.54 -12.06 17.95
N SER A 674 -0.19 -13.11 18.69
CA SER A 674 1.03 -13.11 19.52
C SER A 674 2.31 -13.15 18.66
N LYS A 675 3.44 -12.78 19.26
CA LYS A 675 4.78 -12.91 18.65
C LYS A 675 5.01 -14.28 18.00
N ASP A 676 4.72 -15.37 18.69
CA ASP A 676 4.94 -16.73 18.19
C ASP A 676 4.09 -17.04 16.95
N GLU A 677 2.88 -16.49 16.87
CA GLU A 677 2.02 -16.59 15.69
C GLU A 677 2.57 -15.76 14.52
N GLN A 678 3.04 -14.53 14.77
CA GLN A 678 3.68 -13.70 13.76
C GLN A 678 4.92 -14.39 13.16
N ILE A 679 5.77 -14.99 14.01
CA ILE A 679 6.93 -15.81 13.58
C ILE A 679 6.46 -16.99 12.73
N THR A 680 5.43 -17.71 13.17
CA THR A 680 4.91 -18.89 12.46
C THR A 680 4.38 -18.54 11.08
N VAL A 681 3.62 -17.43 10.96
CA VAL A 681 3.05 -16.95 9.69
C VAL A 681 4.15 -16.45 8.76
N ALA A 682 5.10 -15.64 9.24
CA ALA A 682 6.25 -15.17 8.45
C ALA A 682 7.14 -16.33 7.96
N THR A 683 7.31 -17.35 8.80
CA THR A 683 8.03 -18.60 8.43
C THR A 683 7.26 -19.38 7.36
N SER A 684 5.92 -19.45 7.42
CA SER A 684 5.12 -20.09 6.37
C SER A 684 5.20 -19.35 5.04
N VAL A 685 5.18 -18.00 5.04
CA VAL A 685 5.41 -17.18 3.84
C VAL A 685 6.76 -17.51 3.20
N SER A 686 7.84 -17.44 3.98
CA SER A 686 9.21 -17.70 3.50
C SER A 686 9.38 -19.14 3.00
N ARG A 687 8.80 -20.12 3.71
CA ARG A 687 8.80 -21.54 3.30
C ARG A 687 8.02 -21.74 1.99
N THR A 688 6.85 -21.12 1.84
CA THR A 688 5.99 -21.26 0.66
C THR A 688 6.65 -20.68 -0.58
N VAL A 689 7.28 -19.51 -0.48
CA VAL A 689 8.07 -18.92 -1.58
C VAL A 689 9.29 -19.79 -1.89
N GLY A 690 10.00 -20.28 -0.87
CA GLY A 690 11.13 -21.19 -1.03
C GLY A 690 10.76 -22.48 -1.78
N VAL A 691 9.72 -23.19 -1.32
CA VAL A 691 9.22 -24.41 -1.96
C VAL A 691 8.73 -24.15 -3.39
N SER A 692 8.02 -23.05 -3.62
CA SER A 692 7.53 -22.68 -4.97
C SER A 692 8.69 -22.48 -5.96
N ARG A 693 9.78 -21.83 -5.53
CA ARG A 693 11.00 -21.68 -6.35
C ARG A 693 11.66 -23.03 -6.67
N HIS A 694 11.74 -23.96 -5.71
CA HIS A 694 12.29 -25.30 -5.93
C HIS A 694 11.43 -26.15 -6.88
N LEU A 695 10.12 -25.88 -6.95
CA LEU A 695 9.17 -26.50 -7.89
C LEU A 695 9.14 -25.81 -9.27
N GLY A 696 10.03 -24.85 -9.53
CA GLY A 696 10.14 -24.15 -10.82
C GLY A 696 9.21 -22.95 -11.01
N PHE A 697 8.44 -22.56 -9.99
CA PHE A 697 7.58 -21.37 -10.07
C PHE A 697 8.37 -20.09 -9.75
N VAL A 698 8.69 -19.31 -10.78
CA VAL A 698 9.46 -18.03 -10.64
C VAL A 698 8.57 -16.90 -10.09
N ASP A 699 7.30 -16.83 -10.51
CA ASP A 699 6.37 -15.72 -10.22
C ASP A 699 5.68 -15.79 -8.84
N VAL A 700 6.02 -16.73 -7.96
CA VAL A 700 5.33 -16.91 -6.68
C VAL A 700 6.08 -16.17 -5.58
N GLN A 701 5.67 -14.92 -5.36
CA GLN A 701 6.19 -14.03 -4.32
C GLN A 701 5.02 -13.38 -3.57
N ALA A 702 5.25 -12.99 -2.33
CA ALA A 702 4.24 -12.30 -1.51
C ALA A 702 4.24 -10.78 -1.74
N ASP A 703 3.09 -10.15 -1.48
CA ASP A 703 2.96 -8.70 -1.48
C ASP A 703 3.19 -8.18 -0.07
N TYR A 704 4.16 -7.27 0.11
CA TYR A 704 4.39 -6.66 1.41
C TYR A 704 3.20 -5.76 1.77
N TRP A 705 2.65 -5.98 2.96
CA TRP A 705 1.30 -5.55 3.33
C TRP A 705 1.21 -4.18 3.98
N ASP A 706 2.31 -3.67 4.53
CA ASP A 706 2.36 -2.35 5.18
C ASP A 706 2.71 -1.29 4.14
N ASP A 707 1.71 -0.46 3.79
CA ASP A 707 1.85 0.61 2.82
C ASP A 707 2.71 1.79 3.34
N PHE A 708 2.94 1.88 4.66
CA PHE A 708 3.65 2.98 5.31
C PHE A 708 5.11 2.67 5.70
N LEU A 709 5.67 1.55 5.17
CA LEU A 709 7.04 1.09 5.40
C LEU A 709 8.08 2.22 5.34
N VAL A 710 7.96 3.13 4.36
CA VAL A 710 8.81 4.31 4.20
C VAL A 710 8.11 5.52 4.83
N ARG A 711 8.67 6.03 5.93
CA ARG A 711 8.10 7.17 6.67
C ARG A 711 8.61 8.52 6.19
N GLY A 712 9.85 8.58 5.70
CA GLY A 712 10.48 9.81 5.28
C GLY A 712 11.91 9.62 4.78
N ILE A 713 12.39 10.59 4.03
CA ILE A 713 13.75 10.63 3.49
C ILE A 713 14.36 11.98 3.88
N SER A 714 15.56 11.97 4.44
CA SER A 714 16.35 13.17 4.72
C SER A 714 17.78 12.99 4.27
N PHE A 715 18.43 14.08 3.86
CA PHE A 715 19.85 14.06 3.47
C PHE A 715 20.67 14.68 4.59
N LEU A 716 21.84 14.10 4.87
CA LEU A 716 22.83 14.74 5.72
C LEU A 716 23.55 15.84 4.94
N ALA A 717 23.95 16.90 5.64
CA ALA A 717 24.83 17.91 5.07
C ALA A 717 26.16 17.24 4.65
N PRO A 718 26.67 17.54 3.44
CA PRO A 718 27.97 17.03 3.01
C PRO A 718 29.10 17.71 3.80
N ASP A 719 30.30 17.13 3.75
CA ASP A 719 31.50 17.71 4.36
C ASP A 719 31.78 19.13 3.85
N THR A 720 32.48 19.93 4.65
CA THR A 720 32.68 21.38 4.38
C THR A 720 33.28 21.69 3.01
N SER A 721 34.16 20.82 2.50
CA SER A 721 34.77 20.92 1.17
C SER A 721 33.80 20.61 0.01
N HIS A 722 32.69 19.92 0.28
CA HIS A 722 31.70 19.48 -0.70
C HIS A 722 30.46 20.39 -0.77
N ILE A 723 30.22 21.23 0.25
CA ILE A 723 29.11 22.19 0.31
C ILE A 723 29.10 23.11 -0.93
N LEU A 724 27.93 23.30 -1.52
CA LEU A 724 27.69 24.23 -2.62
C LEU A 724 27.01 25.52 -2.13
N ILE A 725 27.47 26.65 -2.67
CA ILE A 725 26.90 27.99 -2.44
C ILE A 725 26.35 28.53 -3.75
N SER A 726 25.18 29.19 -3.70
CA SER A 726 24.62 29.86 -4.87
C SER A 726 25.35 31.18 -5.19
N SER A 727 25.78 31.33 -6.44
CA SER A 727 26.47 32.50 -6.98
C SER A 727 25.59 33.76 -7.10
N VAL A 728 24.28 33.64 -6.88
CA VAL A 728 23.31 34.75 -7.03
C VAL A 728 23.19 35.59 -5.74
N ALA A 729 23.75 35.12 -4.62
CA ALA A 729 23.76 35.84 -3.34
C ALA A 729 24.83 36.96 -3.29
N THR A 730 24.65 38.01 -4.09
CA THR A 730 25.48 39.23 -4.00
C THR A 730 25.02 40.15 -2.86
N ALA A 731 25.78 40.12 -1.78
CA ALA A 731 26.13 41.30 -0.96
C ALA A 731 25.00 42.14 -0.31
N THR A 732 24.06 41.53 0.41
CA THR A 732 23.48 42.11 1.65
C THR A 732 22.84 41.00 2.50
N ASP A 733 23.61 40.29 3.35
CA ASP A 733 23.08 39.51 4.49
C ASP A 733 24.21 38.97 5.41
N THR A 734 25.10 39.84 5.88
CA THR A 734 25.97 39.54 7.03
C THR A 734 25.15 39.59 8.32
N GLY A 735 24.23 38.63 8.49
CA GLY A 735 23.21 38.69 9.53
C GLY A 735 22.49 37.38 9.87
N ALA A 736 22.82 36.25 9.21
CA ALA A 736 22.23 34.95 9.54
C ALA A 736 23.16 33.78 9.20
N ALA A 737 24.22 33.58 9.99
CA ALA A 737 24.74 32.24 10.19
C ALA A 737 23.67 31.45 10.97
N GLY A 738 22.69 30.93 10.24
CA GLY A 738 21.63 30.09 10.80
C GLY A 738 22.24 28.82 11.34
N THR A 739 22.53 28.80 12.64
CA THR A 739 23.00 27.62 13.36
C THR A 739 22.07 26.47 13.03
N ALA A 740 22.57 25.49 12.27
CA ALA A 740 21.81 24.30 11.94
C ALA A 740 21.30 23.70 13.26
N GLY A 741 19.97 23.63 13.41
CA GLY A 741 19.34 23.27 14.67
C GLY A 741 19.92 21.97 15.20
N ASN A 742 20.57 22.04 16.37
CA ASN A 742 21.15 20.89 17.03
C ASN A 742 20.05 19.81 17.15
N PRO A 743 20.20 18.59 16.59
CA PRO A 743 19.10 17.65 16.37
C PRO A 743 18.48 17.04 17.65
N LEU A 744 18.80 17.62 18.81
CA LEU A 744 18.32 17.28 20.14
C LEU A 744 17.56 18.44 20.83
N LEU A 745 17.48 19.64 20.23
CA LEU A 745 16.69 20.76 20.75
C LEU A 745 15.52 21.10 19.81
N TYR A 746 14.30 20.84 20.28
CA TYR A 746 13.05 21.30 19.66
C TYR A 746 12.77 22.75 20.06
N ASP A 747 12.72 23.68 19.10
CA ASP A 747 12.25 25.06 19.32
C ASP A 747 10.75 25.19 18.95
N PRO A 748 9.84 25.35 19.93
CA PRO A 748 8.40 25.45 19.71
C PRO A 748 7.96 26.70 18.92
N ASN A 749 8.83 27.70 18.77
CA ASN A 749 8.50 28.99 18.17
C ASN A 749 8.86 29.10 16.68
N SER A 750 9.36 28.03 16.06
CA SER A 750 9.66 27.91 14.62
C SER A 750 8.42 27.88 13.71
N LYS A 751 7.47 28.80 13.94
CA LYS A 751 6.28 29.01 13.11
C LYS A 751 6.66 29.61 11.77
N ASN A 752 6.89 28.76 10.76
CA ASN A 752 6.46 28.93 9.36
C ASN A 752 7.04 27.84 8.44
N HIS A 753 6.36 26.71 8.27
CA HIS A 753 6.62 25.75 7.19
C HIS A 753 5.86 26.10 5.88
N GLY A 754 5.49 27.37 5.69
CA GLY A 754 4.62 27.82 4.59
C GLY A 754 5.32 28.58 3.46
N ASN A 755 6.32 29.43 3.76
CA ASN A 755 6.80 30.47 2.84
C ASN A 755 8.33 30.49 2.62
N LEU A 756 9.02 29.36 2.84
CA LEU A 756 10.30 29.11 2.17
C LEU A 756 9.99 28.45 0.83
N ALA A 757 10.13 29.20 -0.27
CA ALA A 757 10.02 28.65 -1.61
C ALA A 757 10.95 27.42 -1.72
N LYS A 758 10.41 26.27 -2.11
CA LYS A 758 11.03 24.93 -2.05
C LYS A 758 12.54 24.99 -2.39
N ALA A 759 13.38 25.08 -1.36
CA ALA A 759 14.83 25.10 -1.53
C ALA A 759 15.25 23.72 -2.05
N ARG A 760 15.62 23.66 -3.32
CA ARG A 760 16.03 22.41 -3.98
C ARG A 760 17.36 21.98 -3.40
N LEU A 761 17.45 20.75 -2.88
CA LEU A 761 18.73 20.24 -2.38
C LEU A 761 19.63 19.87 -3.57
N PRO A 762 20.84 20.43 -3.69
CA PRO A 762 21.73 20.09 -4.79
C PRO A 762 22.50 18.79 -4.50
N ILE A 763 22.62 17.93 -5.51
CA ILE A 763 23.50 16.75 -5.49
C ILE A 763 24.49 16.85 -6.65
N VAL A 764 25.78 16.63 -6.39
CA VAL A 764 26.83 16.68 -7.43
C VAL A 764 26.94 15.31 -8.10
N ARG A 765 26.95 15.30 -9.43
CA ARG A 765 27.11 14.10 -10.25
C ARG A 765 28.41 13.36 -9.89
N GLY A 766 28.30 12.06 -9.62
CA GLY A 766 29.43 11.20 -9.25
C GLY A 766 29.95 11.36 -7.81
N GLU A 767 29.48 12.34 -7.04
CA GLU A 767 29.83 12.46 -5.62
C GLU A 767 28.77 11.75 -4.74
N PRO A 768 29.17 10.94 -3.75
CA PRO A 768 28.24 10.25 -2.87
C PRO A 768 27.69 11.20 -1.78
N LEU A 769 26.37 11.38 -1.75
CA LEU A 769 25.64 12.06 -0.69
C LEU A 769 24.96 11.05 0.23
N THR A 770 25.01 11.28 1.54
CA THR A 770 24.41 10.38 2.54
C THR A 770 22.93 10.67 2.72
N CYS A 771 22.10 9.70 2.33
CA CYS A 771 20.64 9.72 2.41
C CYS A 771 20.15 8.83 3.55
N LEU A 772 19.43 9.39 4.51
CA LEU A 772 18.78 8.67 5.60
C LEU A 772 17.33 8.37 5.24
N VAL A 773 17.04 7.09 4.98
CA VAL A 773 15.66 6.61 4.78
C VAL A 773 15.13 6.11 6.12
N THR A 774 14.02 6.68 6.58
CA THR A 774 13.35 6.24 7.82
C THR A 774 12.36 5.14 7.47
N LEU A 775 12.65 3.91 7.91
CA LEU A 775 11.78 2.75 7.76
C LEU A 775 11.06 2.44 9.08
N GLN A 776 9.86 1.87 9.00
CA GLN A 776 9.13 1.33 10.15
C GLN A 776 9.04 -0.19 10.11
N ASN A 777 9.05 -0.84 11.28
CA ASN A 777 8.65 -2.22 11.43
C ASN A 777 7.50 -2.33 12.46
N PRO A 778 6.25 -2.55 12.00
CA PRO A 778 5.08 -2.68 12.88
C PRO A 778 4.92 -4.07 13.52
N LEU A 779 5.82 -5.03 13.30
CA LEU A 779 5.72 -6.40 13.83
C LEU A 779 6.54 -6.61 15.10
N GLU A 780 6.15 -7.62 15.90
CA GLU A 780 6.93 -8.14 17.04
C GLU A 780 8.09 -9.07 16.60
N THR A 781 8.44 -9.02 15.31
CA THR A 781 9.42 -9.90 14.63
C THR A 781 10.31 -9.09 13.69
N ASN A 782 11.51 -9.61 13.42
CA ASN A 782 12.49 -8.93 12.58
C ASN A 782 12.09 -8.98 11.10
N VAL A 783 12.34 -7.90 10.35
CA VAL A 783 12.08 -7.83 8.90
C VAL A 783 13.39 -7.53 8.16
N GLU A 784 13.76 -8.37 7.19
CA GLU A 784 14.99 -8.22 6.42
C GLU A 784 14.75 -7.49 5.09
N VAL A 785 15.51 -6.42 4.86
CA VAL A 785 15.48 -5.61 3.64
C VAL A 785 16.66 -6.01 2.75
N GLU A 786 16.38 -6.63 1.60
CA GLU A 786 17.38 -7.07 0.62
C GLU A 786 17.98 -5.90 -0.19
N SER A 787 17.15 -4.92 -0.58
CA SER A 787 17.61 -3.76 -1.36
C SER A 787 16.66 -2.56 -1.27
N ILE A 788 17.21 -1.36 -1.32
CA ILE A 788 16.47 -0.08 -1.43
C ILE A 788 16.98 0.68 -2.65
N LYS A 789 16.05 1.18 -3.49
CA LYS A 789 16.32 2.08 -4.62
C LYS A 789 15.44 3.33 -4.48
N LEU A 790 15.98 4.50 -4.76
CA LEU A 790 15.20 5.75 -4.78
C LEU A 790 14.48 5.90 -6.12
N VAL A 791 13.22 6.32 -6.10
CA VAL A 791 12.45 6.59 -7.33
C VAL A 791 12.31 8.09 -7.52
N THR A 792 12.79 8.55 -8.68
CA THR A 792 12.73 9.94 -9.12
C THR A 792 11.57 10.15 -10.09
N GLY A 793 10.98 11.34 -10.05
CA GLY A 793 9.95 11.82 -10.95
C GLY A 793 10.25 13.26 -11.38
N GLY A 794 10.16 13.52 -12.67
CA GLY A 794 10.52 14.76 -13.34
C GLY A 794 10.69 14.53 -14.85
N GLU A 795 10.75 15.60 -15.65
CA GLU A 795 10.81 15.50 -17.12
C GLU A 795 12.14 14.92 -17.63
N ASP A 796 13.24 15.11 -16.90
CA ASP A 796 14.60 14.71 -17.30
C ASP A 796 15.05 13.32 -16.79
N GLY A 797 14.21 12.59 -16.05
CA GLY A 797 14.46 11.16 -15.74
C GLY A 797 15.78 10.84 -15.00
N VAL A 798 16.29 11.73 -14.15
CA VAL A 798 17.59 11.57 -13.47
C VAL A 798 17.61 10.32 -12.58
N GLU A 799 18.45 9.33 -12.92
CA GLU A 799 18.66 8.13 -12.10
C GLU A 799 19.61 8.39 -10.91
N LEU A 800 19.19 7.95 -9.72
CA LEU A 800 19.99 7.93 -8.50
C LEU A 800 20.52 6.52 -8.24
N VAL A 801 21.84 6.36 -8.21
CA VAL A 801 22.50 5.09 -7.92
C VAL A 801 22.77 5.00 -6.42
N VAL A 802 22.34 3.89 -5.80
CA VAL A 802 22.65 3.57 -4.39
C VAL A 802 23.92 2.73 -4.35
N ASN A 803 24.96 3.26 -3.72
CA ASN A 803 26.29 2.67 -3.69
C ASN A 803 26.48 1.80 -2.44
N GLY A 804 26.89 0.54 -2.63
CA GLY A 804 27.36 -0.32 -1.53
C GLY A 804 26.32 -0.72 -0.49
N PHE A 805 25.03 -0.81 -0.84
CA PHE A 805 23.98 -1.25 0.09
C PHE A 805 24.23 -2.68 0.60
N ALA A 806 24.33 -2.84 1.92
CA ALA A 806 24.29 -4.13 2.59
C ALA A 806 22.86 -4.40 3.11
N PRO A 807 22.34 -5.63 3.06
CA PRO A 807 21.03 -5.97 3.61
C PRO A 807 20.90 -5.55 5.08
N VAL A 808 19.74 -5.00 5.44
CA VAL A 808 19.47 -4.48 6.80
C VAL A 808 18.32 -5.23 7.43
N THR A 809 18.53 -5.71 8.66
CA THR A 809 17.47 -6.27 9.50
C THR A 809 16.85 -5.16 10.34
N LEU A 810 15.54 -4.95 10.17
CA LEU A 810 14.73 -4.06 11.00
C LEU A 810 14.35 -4.76 12.29
N GLU A 811 14.60 -4.12 13.43
CA GLU A 811 14.23 -4.63 14.75
C GLU A 811 12.70 -4.58 14.97
N PRO A 812 12.13 -5.38 15.91
CA PRO A 812 10.70 -5.38 16.19
C PRO A 812 10.17 -4.04 16.71
N LEU A 813 8.95 -3.66 16.31
CA LEU A 813 8.22 -2.49 16.80
C LEU A 813 9.02 -1.17 16.78
N CYS A 814 9.87 -0.97 15.77
CA CYS A 814 10.83 0.13 15.73
C CYS A 814 10.65 1.07 14.52
N PHE A 815 11.20 2.29 14.66
CA PHE A 815 11.59 3.13 13.53
C PHE A 815 13.12 3.11 13.41
N GLN A 816 13.63 2.78 12.23
CA GLN A 816 15.07 2.68 11.99
C GLN A 816 15.47 3.57 10.81
N LYS A 817 16.48 4.42 11.02
CA LYS A 817 17.08 5.24 9.97
C LYS A 817 18.18 4.44 9.29
N VAL A 818 17.94 4.07 8.04
CA VAL A 818 18.91 3.37 7.18
C VAL A 818 19.71 4.40 6.40
N SER A 819 21.03 4.36 6.55
CA SER A 819 21.97 5.23 5.83
C SER A 819 22.34 4.64 4.49
N LEU A 820 22.08 5.38 3.41
CA LEU A 820 22.38 5.03 2.03
C LEU A 820 23.40 6.02 1.46
N SER A 821 24.43 5.52 0.79
CA SER A 821 25.30 6.35 -0.06
C SER A 821 24.66 6.47 -1.43
N VAL A 822 24.40 7.69 -1.91
CA VAL A 822 23.64 7.94 -3.14
C VAL A 822 24.39 8.90 -4.04
N SER A 823 24.53 8.59 -5.33
CA SER A 823 25.14 9.47 -6.33
C SER A 823 24.24 9.62 -7.56
N SER A 824 24.17 10.83 -8.12
CA SER A 824 23.44 11.08 -9.38
C SER A 824 24.24 10.60 -10.59
N ALA A 825 23.58 9.87 -11.50
CA ALA A 825 24.13 9.50 -12.80
C ALA A 825 24.01 10.63 -13.84
N GLY A 826 22.87 11.36 -13.80
CA GLY A 826 22.54 12.47 -14.69
C GLY A 826 22.67 13.85 -14.03
N VAL A 827 22.19 14.87 -14.75
CA VAL A 827 22.13 16.30 -14.38
C VAL A 827 20.74 16.80 -14.76
N GLY A 828 20.11 17.65 -13.95
CA GLY A 828 18.74 18.13 -14.18
C GLY A 828 17.92 18.29 -12.90
N ASP A 829 16.73 18.88 -13.02
CA ASP A 829 15.76 19.00 -11.93
C ASP A 829 14.99 17.67 -11.75
N PHE A 830 14.84 17.21 -10.51
CA PHE A 830 14.04 16.01 -10.23
C PHE A 830 13.38 16.08 -8.84
N SER A 831 12.42 15.19 -8.61
CA SER A 831 11.82 15.01 -7.29
C SER A 831 11.82 13.55 -6.87
N ILE A 832 12.15 13.24 -5.62
CA ILE A 832 12.04 11.87 -5.10
C ILE A 832 10.62 11.67 -4.58
N THR A 833 9.89 10.72 -5.16
CA THR A 833 8.48 10.42 -4.85
C THR A 833 8.32 9.23 -3.90
N GLY A 834 9.31 8.34 -3.86
CA GLY A 834 9.26 7.10 -3.08
C GLY A 834 10.54 6.29 -3.13
N CYS A 835 10.53 5.14 -2.47
CA CYS A 835 11.56 4.11 -2.58
C CYS A 835 10.96 2.82 -3.15
N ARG A 836 11.65 2.18 -4.10
CA ARG A 836 11.44 0.74 -4.36
C ARG A 836 12.21 -0.04 -3.29
N VAL A 837 11.50 -0.81 -2.47
CA VAL A 837 12.09 -1.63 -1.42
C VAL A 837 11.78 -3.10 -1.72
N LYS A 838 12.79 -3.96 -1.54
CA LYS A 838 12.67 -5.40 -1.65
C LYS A 838 12.95 -6.01 -0.27
N ILE A 839 12.00 -6.80 0.21
CA ILE A 839 12.05 -7.48 1.53
C ILE A 839 12.16 -8.98 1.27
N THR A 840 12.90 -9.70 2.13
CA THR A 840 13.12 -11.14 1.99
C THR A 840 11.78 -11.89 1.84
N ALA A 841 11.66 -12.70 0.78
CA ALA A 841 10.45 -13.45 0.36
C ALA A 841 9.25 -12.61 -0.18
N PHE A 842 9.34 -11.29 -0.24
CA PHE A 842 8.32 -10.42 -0.85
C PHE A 842 8.78 -9.85 -2.21
N ARG A 843 7.81 -9.40 -3.03
CA ARG A 843 8.11 -8.71 -4.30
C ARG A 843 8.68 -7.31 -4.05
N GLU A 844 9.53 -6.83 -4.96
CA GLU A 844 9.98 -5.44 -4.96
C GLU A 844 8.77 -4.51 -5.20
N ARG A 845 8.53 -3.56 -4.28
CA ARG A 845 7.35 -2.69 -4.28
C ARG A 845 7.77 -1.23 -4.12
N LEU A 846 7.06 -0.32 -4.79
CA LEU A 846 7.19 1.12 -4.59
C LEU A 846 6.41 1.55 -3.35
N PHE A 847 7.08 2.25 -2.44
CA PHE A 847 6.50 2.89 -1.26
C PHE A 847 6.65 4.40 -1.40
N SER A 848 5.52 5.12 -1.43
CA SER A 848 5.48 6.57 -1.53
C SER A 848 5.91 7.23 -0.21
N ILE A 849 6.45 8.44 -0.29
CA ILE A 849 6.68 9.28 0.89
C ILE A 849 5.37 9.98 1.25
N TYR A 850 5.02 10.05 2.54
CA TYR A 850 3.81 10.74 3.00
C TYR A 850 4.16 11.98 3.82
N ALA A 851 3.50 13.11 3.54
CA ALA A 851 3.80 14.40 4.18
C ALA A 851 3.46 14.44 5.68
N ARG A 852 2.47 13.63 6.08
CA ARG A 852 1.92 13.57 7.43
C ARG A 852 1.66 12.11 7.81
N PRO A 853 1.73 11.76 9.11
CA PRO A 853 1.20 10.49 9.60
C PRO A 853 -0.28 10.35 9.22
N TRP A 854 -0.67 9.19 8.71
CA TRP A 854 -2.06 8.89 8.32
C TRP A 854 -2.62 7.74 9.14
N SER A 855 -3.91 7.82 9.44
CA SER A 855 -4.72 6.76 10.01
C SER A 855 -6.10 6.75 9.32
N PRO A 856 -6.75 5.59 9.18
CA PRO A 856 -8.12 5.55 8.70
C PRO A 856 -9.01 6.27 9.71
N ALA A 857 -9.81 7.23 9.23
CA ALA A 857 -10.74 7.97 10.08
C ALA A 857 -11.87 7.03 10.56
N SER A 858 -11.83 6.63 11.82
CA SER A 858 -12.93 5.88 12.44
C SER A 858 -14.16 6.78 12.59
N ASP A 859 -15.29 6.37 12.01
CA ASP A 859 -16.57 7.08 12.14
C ASP A 859 -16.96 7.12 13.64
N THR A 860 -17.16 8.33 14.20
CA THR A 860 -17.39 8.52 15.65
C THR A 860 -18.70 7.93 16.17
N LEU A 861 -19.59 7.51 15.27
CA LEU A 861 -20.86 6.86 15.55
C LEU A 861 -21.03 5.66 14.63
N VAL A 862 -21.30 4.49 15.21
CA VAL A 862 -21.58 3.27 14.44
C VAL A 862 -22.99 3.35 13.84
N LYS A 863 -23.08 3.82 12.59
CA LYS A 863 -24.36 3.96 11.85
C LYS A 863 -24.82 2.67 11.16
N HIS A 864 -23.91 1.75 10.89
CA HIS A 864 -24.13 0.51 10.13
C HIS A 864 -23.54 -0.68 10.88
N HIS A 865 -24.06 -1.89 10.63
CA HIS A 865 -23.61 -3.12 11.32
C HIS A 865 -23.41 -4.28 10.34
N GLY A 866 -22.33 -5.04 10.51
CA GLY A 866 -22.04 -6.20 9.66
C GLY A 866 -21.85 -5.81 8.20
N GLN A 867 -22.40 -6.59 7.28
CA GLN A 867 -22.18 -6.40 5.83
C GLN A 867 -22.81 -5.12 5.27
N ASP A 868 -23.81 -4.52 5.93
CA ASP A 868 -24.36 -3.21 5.51
C ASP A 868 -23.32 -2.08 5.64
N ILE A 869 -22.20 -2.30 6.35
CA ILE A 869 -21.04 -1.40 6.36
C ILE A 869 -20.35 -1.39 4.99
N GLY A 870 -20.30 -2.51 4.27
CA GLY A 870 -19.62 -2.60 2.97
C GLY A 870 -20.25 -1.73 1.88
N GLU A 871 -21.58 -1.60 1.88
CA GLU A 871 -22.32 -0.74 0.95
C GLU A 871 -22.23 0.76 1.33
N ALA A 872 -22.01 1.06 2.61
CA ALA A 872 -21.94 2.42 3.16
C ALA A 872 -20.52 2.96 3.33
N TYR A 873 -19.49 2.09 3.25
CA TYR A 873 -18.09 2.45 3.47
C TYR A 873 -17.61 3.40 2.38
N LYS A 874 -17.29 4.62 2.81
CA LYS A 874 -16.50 5.56 2.00
C LYS A 874 -15.07 5.51 2.54
N PRO A 875 -14.06 5.18 1.73
CA PRO A 875 -12.68 5.33 2.17
C PRO A 875 -12.46 6.79 2.61
N GLY A 876 -11.68 6.96 3.69
CA GLY A 876 -11.29 8.28 4.16
C GLY A 876 -10.47 9.05 3.12
N ALA A 877 -10.16 10.31 3.39
CA ALA A 877 -9.27 11.08 2.53
C ALA A 877 -7.94 10.34 2.31
N GLU A 878 -7.51 10.22 1.06
CA GLU A 878 -6.26 9.54 0.71
C GLU A 878 -5.06 10.23 1.38
N ALA A 879 -4.02 9.46 1.68
CA ALA A 879 -2.82 9.97 2.34
C ALA A 879 -2.02 10.88 1.39
N GLU A 880 -1.84 12.15 1.81
CA GLU A 880 -1.11 13.17 1.04
C GLU A 880 0.34 12.74 0.77
N SER A 881 0.63 12.36 -0.48
CA SER A 881 1.97 11.98 -0.92
C SER A 881 2.88 13.21 -1.00
N ALA A 882 4.07 13.10 -0.44
CA ALA A 882 5.12 14.11 -0.49
C ALA A 882 6.14 13.78 -1.59
N ALA A 883 6.82 14.81 -2.10
CA ALA A 883 7.98 14.64 -2.97
C ALA A 883 9.11 15.58 -2.55
N VAL A 884 10.33 15.04 -2.42
CA VAL A 884 11.52 15.82 -2.05
C VAL A 884 12.12 16.42 -3.33
N SER A 885 12.10 17.75 -3.46
CA SER A 885 12.60 18.44 -4.65
C SER A 885 14.12 18.61 -4.60
N MET A 886 14.82 18.19 -5.65
CA MET A 886 16.28 18.18 -5.74
C MET A 886 16.76 18.67 -7.11
N ILE A 887 18.03 19.01 -7.20
CA ILE A 887 18.71 19.37 -8.45
C ILE A 887 20.02 18.60 -8.57
N ALA A 888 20.19 17.84 -9.64
CA ALA A 888 21.46 17.21 -9.97
C ALA A 888 22.33 18.21 -10.74
N VAL A 889 23.51 18.51 -10.20
CA VAL A 889 24.49 19.44 -10.74
C VAL A 889 25.66 18.65 -11.34
N GLU A 890 26.23 19.12 -12.46
CA GLU A 890 27.40 18.52 -13.10
C GLU A 890 28.60 18.43 -12.14
N ALA A 891 29.50 17.46 -12.35
CA ALA A 891 30.60 17.18 -11.42
C ALA A 891 31.43 18.43 -11.08
N MET A 892 31.60 18.75 -9.80
CA MET A 892 32.32 19.95 -9.36
C MET A 892 33.81 19.67 -9.15
N PRO A 893 34.71 20.63 -9.36
CA PRO A 893 36.10 20.49 -8.94
C PRO A 893 36.20 20.37 -7.41
N LEU A 894 37.31 19.83 -6.91
CA LEU A 894 37.63 19.73 -5.49
C LEU A 894 39.04 20.26 -5.27
N LEU A 895 39.14 21.38 -4.54
CA LEU A 895 40.41 22.00 -4.17
C LEU A 895 40.76 21.67 -2.72
N GLU A 896 41.98 21.20 -2.50
CA GLU A 896 42.55 20.97 -1.16
C GLU A 896 43.83 21.81 -0.99
N VAL A 897 44.17 22.15 0.26
CA VAL A 897 45.47 22.76 0.60
C VAL A 897 46.52 21.66 0.69
N GLU A 898 47.58 21.77 -0.11
CA GLU A 898 48.71 20.83 -0.09
C GLU A 898 49.74 21.24 0.98
N SER A 899 50.05 22.53 1.09
CA SER A 899 50.94 23.08 2.10
C SER A 899 50.67 24.58 2.36
N THR A 900 51.06 25.05 3.54
CA THR A 900 51.15 26.49 3.87
C THR A 900 52.59 26.81 4.29
N SER A 901 53.03 28.06 4.10
CA SER A 901 54.41 28.47 4.42
C SER A 901 54.71 28.61 5.93
N VAL A 902 53.75 28.28 6.80
CA VAL A 902 53.88 28.39 8.26
C VAL A 902 54.14 27.01 8.85
N ALA A 903 55.22 26.87 9.61
CA ALA A 903 55.64 25.61 10.21
C ALA A 903 54.81 25.18 11.45
N GLY A 904 53.55 25.64 11.58
CA GLY A 904 52.66 25.32 12.70
C GLY A 904 51.32 26.07 12.67
N ASP A 905 50.41 25.70 13.57
CA ASP A 905 49.02 26.17 13.62
C ASP A 905 48.81 27.66 13.97
N SER A 906 49.87 28.43 14.26
CA SER A 906 49.75 29.85 14.62
C SER A 906 50.96 30.71 14.25
N VAL A 907 50.70 31.99 13.96
CA VAL A 907 51.72 32.98 13.59
C VAL A 907 51.76 34.13 14.60
N MET A 908 52.92 34.44 15.18
CA MET A 908 53.09 35.70 15.92
C MET A 908 53.53 36.83 14.99
N LEU A 909 52.75 37.91 14.97
CA LEU A 909 53.00 39.17 14.26
C LEU A 909 53.11 40.32 15.27
N LEU A 910 53.80 41.39 14.90
CA LEU A 910 53.71 42.66 15.62
C LEU A 910 52.66 43.58 14.98
N VAL A 911 52.08 44.52 15.74
CA VAL A 911 51.17 45.54 15.20
C VAL A 911 51.88 46.35 14.12
N GLY A 912 51.31 46.33 12.92
CA GLY A 912 51.86 46.94 11.72
C GLY A 912 52.83 46.06 10.91
N GLU A 913 53.25 44.91 11.43
CA GLU A 913 54.19 44.00 10.74
C GLU A 913 53.56 43.44 9.47
N ILE A 914 54.31 43.45 8.37
CA ILE A 914 53.90 42.84 7.09
C ILE A 914 54.74 41.58 6.87
N ARG A 915 54.11 40.41 6.74
CA ARG A 915 54.80 39.13 6.55
C ARG A 915 54.19 38.31 5.40
N ARG A 916 55.04 37.76 4.52
CA ARG A 916 54.61 36.87 3.42
C ARG A 916 54.10 35.53 3.97
N PHE A 917 53.02 35.05 3.35
CA PHE A 917 52.31 33.81 3.64
C PHE A 917 51.90 33.16 2.32
N ASP A 918 52.46 31.99 2.00
CA ASP A 918 52.18 31.28 0.75
C ASP A 918 51.28 30.06 1.01
N VAL A 919 50.26 29.87 0.18
CA VAL A 919 49.32 28.72 0.22
C VAL A 919 49.39 27.97 -1.10
N SER A 920 49.72 26.68 -1.06
CA SER A 920 49.65 25.81 -2.23
C SER A 920 48.31 25.06 -2.26
N VAL A 921 47.55 25.26 -3.33
CA VAL A 921 46.24 24.66 -3.55
C VAL A 921 46.34 23.66 -4.71
N HIS A 922 45.82 22.46 -4.51
CA HIS A 922 45.83 21.38 -5.49
C HIS A 922 44.42 20.98 -5.89
N ASN A 923 44.17 20.87 -7.20
CA ASN A 923 42.89 20.37 -7.73
C ASN A 923 42.94 18.84 -7.83
N ARG A 924 42.27 18.14 -6.91
CA ARG A 924 42.23 16.67 -6.90
C ARG A 924 41.21 16.04 -7.84
N SER A 925 40.31 16.83 -8.41
CA SER A 925 39.31 16.30 -9.33
C SER A 925 39.96 15.74 -10.61
N PRO A 926 39.44 14.62 -11.18
CA PRO A 926 40.06 13.99 -12.34
C PRO A 926 39.74 14.67 -13.66
N ASP A 927 38.54 15.23 -13.82
CA ASP A 927 37.99 15.66 -15.12
C ASP A 927 37.38 17.08 -15.09
N SER A 928 37.53 17.84 -13.99
CA SER A 928 36.94 19.18 -13.83
C SER A 928 38.00 20.27 -13.59
N ASP A 929 38.20 21.11 -14.61
CA ASP A 929 38.93 22.37 -14.46
C ASP A 929 38.22 23.30 -13.47
N SER A 930 38.99 23.85 -12.53
CA SER A 930 38.52 24.79 -11.53
C SER A 930 38.84 26.24 -11.94
N VAL A 931 37.93 27.15 -11.61
CA VAL A 931 38.09 28.59 -11.77
C VAL A 931 37.93 29.22 -10.40
N ILE A 932 39.02 29.74 -9.83
CA ILE A 932 38.96 30.64 -8.68
C ILE A 932 38.28 31.91 -9.17
N SER A 933 37.26 32.34 -8.46
CA SER A 933 36.34 33.41 -8.88
C SER A 933 36.33 34.62 -7.96
N ASN A 934 36.71 34.44 -6.70
CA ASN A 934 36.82 35.46 -5.68
C ASN A 934 37.68 34.90 -4.54
N ILE A 935 38.51 35.73 -3.92
CA ILE A 935 39.21 35.38 -2.67
C ILE A 935 38.78 36.42 -1.63
N ARG A 936 38.36 35.94 -0.46
CA ARG A 936 37.90 36.78 0.66
C ARG A 936 38.73 36.50 1.90
N ASP A 937 38.82 37.50 2.76
CA ASP A 937 39.50 37.45 4.04
C ASP A 937 38.57 38.02 5.12
N SER A 938 38.28 37.24 6.16
CA SER A 938 37.27 37.60 7.16
C SER A 938 37.59 38.87 7.98
N GLN A 939 38.88 39.27 8.06
CA GLN A 939 39.34 40.42 8.85
C GLN A 939 39.98 41.54 8.01
N GLY A 940 40.15 41.35 6.71
CA GLY A 940 40.73 42.35 5.79
C GLY A 940 42.19 42.71 6.09
N ILE A 941 42.99 41.73 6.52
CA ILE A 941 44.41 41.85 6.88
C ILE A 941 45.36 41.18 5.88
N LEU A 942 44.84 40.32 4.99
CA LEU A 942 45.58 39.69 3.89
C LEU A 942 45.60 40.61 2.67
N GLN A 943 46.68 40.56 1.89
CA GLN A 943 46.81 41.21 0.57
C GLN A 943 47.46 40.27 -0.43
N LEU A 944 46.85 40.04 -1.60
CA LEU A 944 47.38 39.14 -2.61
C LEU A 944 48.48 39.82 -3.45
N LYS A 945 49.66 39.21 -3.48
CA LYS A 945 50.77 39.58 -4.36
C LYS A 945 50.71 38.77 -5.65
N GLN A 946 50.87 39.47 -6.77
CA GLN A 946 51.11 38.85 -8.06
C GLN A 946 52.55 39.18 -8.50
N GLU A 947 53.36 38.14 -8.68
CA GLU A 947 54.67 38.27 -9.30
C GLU A 947 54.48 38.35 -10.82
N SER A 948 55.05 39.38 -11.45
CA SER A 948 55.12 39.53 -12.90
C SER A 948 56.15 38.57 -13.49
N GLU A 949 55.88 38.02 -14.68
CA GLU A 949 56.83 37.11 -15.36
C GLU A 949 58.13 37.84 -15.76
N ASP A 950 58.05 39.16 -16.00
CA ASP A 950 59.20 40.06 -16.05
C ASP A 950 59.52 40.54 -14.63
N GLY A 951 60.72 40.21 -14.13
CA GLY A 951 61.11 40.29 -12.72
C GLY A 951 61.34 41.69 -12.11
N ASP A 952 60.72 42.74 -12.65
CA ASP A 952 60.77 44.10 -12.10
C ASP A 952 59.39 44.56 -11.58
N ALA A 953 59.36 44.98 -10.32
CA ALA A 953 58.20 45.52 -9.58
C ALA A 953 56.95 44.61 -9.47
N ALA A 954 56.91 43.78 -8.41
CA ALA A 954 55.73 43.02 -8.04
C ALA A 954 54.48 43.91 -7.84
N SER A 955 53.43 43.64 -8.62
CA SER A 955 52.17 44.38 -8.57
C SER A 955 51.23 43.81 -7.50
N TYR A 956 50.73 44.68 -6.62
CA TYR A 956 49.66 44.33 -5.69
C TYR A 956 48.31 44.31 -6.42
N VAL A 957 47.52 43.26 -6.21
CA VAL A 957 46.13 43.21 -6.69
C VAL A 957 45.31 44.16 -5.81
N GLY A 958 44.86 45.28 -6.37
CA GLY A 958 44.24 46.37 -5.61
C GLY A 958 42.98 45.97 -4.83
N ASP A 959 42.27 44.94 -5.29
CA ASP A 959 41.13 44.35 -4.60
C ASP A 959 41.12 42.83 -4.79
N ILE A 960 41.46 42.08 -3.73
CA ILE A 960 41.65 40.61 -3.72
C ILE A 960 40.38 39.89 -4.20
N SER A 961 39.23 40.51 -3.98
CA SER A 961 37.91 40.01 -4.40
C SER A 961 37.77 39.86 -5.92
N THR A 962 38.61 40.54 -6.70
CA THR A 962 38.61 40.52 -8.19
C THR A 962 39.55 39.47 -8.80
N PHE A 963 40.32 38.74 -7.98
CA PHE A 963 41.26 37.74 -8.49
C PHE A 963 40.54 36.55 -9.14
N ALA A 964 40.92 36.25 -10.38
CA ALA A 964 40.44 35.09 -11.12
C ALA A 964 41.60 34.29 -11.73
N ALA A 965 41.65 33.00 -11.44
CA ALA A 965 42.66 32.08 -11.98
C ALA A 965 42.02 30.74 -12.34
N VAL A 966 42.56 30.07 -13.37
CA VAL A 966 42.09 28.76 -13.82
C VAL A 966 43.12 27.71 -13.47
N LEU A 967 42.70 26.71 -12.68
CA LEU A 967 43.55 25.61 -12.23
C LEU A 967 43.01 24.29 -12.79
N GLN A 968 43.79 23.70 -13.69
CA GLN A 968 43.47 22.46 -14.40
C GLN A 968 43.27 21.27 -13.47
N SER A 969 42.62 20.21 -13.96
CA SER A 969 42.62 18.89 -13.31
C SER A 969 44.05 18.47 -12.90
N ARG A 970 44.20 17.97 -11.66
CA ARG A 970 45.47 17.47 -11.06
C ARG A 970 46.63 18.47 -11.03
N ALA A 971 46.42 19.74 -11.35
CA ALA A 971 47.43 20.78 -11.25
C ALA A 971 47.50 21.36 -9.82
N ARG A 972 48.55 22.15 -9.56
CA ARG A 972 48.76 22.89 -8.30
C ARG A 972 49.01 24.38 -8.60
N LEU A 973 48.57 25.25 -7.69
CA LEU A 973 48.76 26.70 -7.74
C LEU A 973 49.22 27.20 -6.38
N THR A 974 50.30 27.99 -6.34
CA THR A 974 50.73 28.69 -5.13
C THR A 974 50.23 30.13 -5.17
N LEU A 975 49.53 30.54 -4.12
CA LEU A 975 49.04 31.92 -3.92
C LEU A 975 49.85 32.58 -2.82
N CYS A 976 50.33 33.80 -3.06
CA CYS A 976 51.25 34.51 -2.18
C CYS A 976 50.56 35.73 -1.57
N PHE A 977 50.39 35.73 -0.25
CA PHE A 977 49.72 36.78 0.50
C PHE A 977 50.70 37.54 1.40
N ASP A 978 50.52 38.84 1.56
CA ASP A 978 51.08 39.61 2.67
C ASP A 978 50.04 39.66 3.81
N VAL A 979 50.39 39.21 5.00
CA VAL A 979 49.57 39.32 6.23
C VAL A 979 50.02 40.55 7.01
N THR A 980 49.07 41.40 7.39
CA THR A 980 49.30 42.60 8.19
C THR A 980 48.89 42.38 9.66
N GLY A 981 49.78 42.67 10.61
CA GLY A 981 49.48 42.53 12.04
C GLY A 981 48.54 43.63 12.55
N LYS A 982 47.26 43.30 12.81
CA LYS A 982 46.27 44.26 13.32
C LYS A 982 45.89 43.98 14.78
N ALA A 983 45.92 45.01 15.61
CA ALA A 983 45.58 44.88 17.03
C ALA A 983 44.15 44.36 17.23
N GLY A 984 43.98 43.37 18.11
CA GLY A 984 42.69 42.75 18.42
C GLY A 984 42.27 41.58 17.50
N VAL A 985 43.02 41.27 16.44
CA VAL A 985 42.76 40.11 15.58
C VAL A 985 43.54 38.89 16.09
N SER A 986 42.84 37.78 16.35
CA SER A 986 43.43 36.50 16.81
C SER A 986 43.24 35.33 15.84
N GLN A 987 42.27 35.44 14.92
CA GLN A 987 42.05 34.50 13.83
C GLN A 987 41.52 35.28 12.63
N THR A 988 41.94 34.89 11.42
CA THR A 988 41.22 35.20 10.18
C THR A 988 41.04 33.93 9.37
N ASP A 989 39.97 33.84 8.59
CA ASP A 989 39.72 32.74 7.68
C ASP A 989 39.85 33.25 6.23
N LEU A 990 40.74 32.61 5.46
CA LEU A 990 40.95 32.87 4.03
C LEU A 990 39.98 31.99 3.23
N GLU A 991 38.97 32.61 2.62
CA GLU A 991 37.94 31.93 1.82
C GLU A 991 38.25 32.05 0.32
N ILE A 992 38.65 30.95 -0.31
CA ILE A 992 38.86 30.87 -1.76
C ILE A 992 37.58 30.33 -2.40
N VAL A 993 36.85 31.18 -3.13
CA VAL A 993 35.60 30.81 -3.83
C VAL A 993 35.90 30.32 -5.23
N TYR A 994 35.58 29.06 -5.53
CA TYR A 994 35.90 28.42 -6.81
C TYR A 994 34.69 27.71 -7.45
N LYS A 995 34.68 27.65 -8.78
CA LYS A 995 33.60 27.07 -9.59
C LYS A 995 34.16 26.21 -10.75
N ARG A 996 33.31 25.40 -11.39
CA ARG A 996 33.70 24.66 -12.60
C ARG A 996 33.93 25.62 -13.78
N ARG A 997 34.94 25.35 -14.62
CA ARG A 997 35.13 26.03 -15.91
C ARG A 997 33.95 25.69 -16.85
N GLN A 998 33.15 26.69 -17.21
CA GLN A 998 31.91 26.48 -17.97
C GLN A 998 32.16 26.03 -19.42
N SER A 999 31.26 25.17 -19.91
CA SER A 999 30.94 25.02 -21.33
C SER A 999 29.42 25.11 -21.49
N ALA A 1000 28.92 26.35 -21.60
CA ALA A 1000 27.51 26.75 -21.80
C ALA A 1000 26.48 26.39 -20.69
N SER A 1001 25.75 27.43 -20.26
CA SER A 1001 24.61 27.46 -19.33
C SER A 1001 24.87 27.28 -17.81
N ASN A 1002 24.31 28.22 -17.04
CA ASN A 1002 23.94 28.18 -15.62
C ASN A 1002 24.84 27.45 -14.60
N ALA A 1003 26.13 27.81 -14.49
CA ALA A 1003 26.88 27.52 -13.27
C ALA A 1003 26.50 28.49 -12.13
N GLU A 1004 25.32 28.28 -11.55
CA GLU A 1004 24.86 28.99 -10.34
C GLU A 1004 25.55 28.51 -9.06
N HIS A 1005 26.36 27.45 -9.10
CA HIS A 1005 26.94 26.81 -7.92
C HIS A 1005 28.46 27.00 -7.85
N ALA A 1006 28.96 27.34 -6.65
CA ALA A 1006 30.38 27.47 -6.32
C ALA A 1006 30.70 26.73 -5.00
N ARG A 1007 31.98 26.45 -4.77
CA ARG A 1007 32.54 25.91 -3.52
C ARG A 1007 33.42 26.95 -2.85
N VAL A 1008 33.63 26.81 -1.54
CA VAL A 1008 34.56 27.63 -0.77
C VAL A 1008 35.56 26.74 -0.06
N LEU A 1009 36.84 26.99 -0.31
CA LEU A 1009 37.94 26.44 0.47
C LEU A 1009 38.30 27.47 1.54
N SER A 1010 37.99 27.18 2.81
CA SER A 1010 38.38 28.03 3.94
C SER A 1010 39.69 27.53 4.55
N VAL A 1011 40.66 28.45 4.70
CA VAL A 1011 41.96 28.19 5.32
C VAL A 1011 42.07 29.05 6.60
N PRO A 1012 41.88 28.46 7.79
CA PRO A 1012 41.92 29.21 9.05
C PRO A 1012 43.35 29.57 9.44
N LEU A 1013 43.56 30.84 9.75
CA LEU A 1013 44.84 31.44 10.14
C LEU A 1013 44.75 32.01 11.54
N ARG A 1014 45.26 31.27 12.53
CA ARG A 1014 45.40 31.76 13.91
C ARG A 1014 46.64 32.61 14.04
N MET A 1015 46.54 33.71 14.76
CA MET A 1015 47.66 34.61 14.99
C MET A 1015 47.62 35.27 16.37
N THR A 1016 48.78 35.70 16.83
CA THR A 1016 48.94 36.53 18.03
C THR A 1016 49.60 37.84 17.61
N VAL A 1017 48.93 38.97 17.84
CA VAL A 1017 49.42 40.29 17.43
C VAL A 1017 49.85 41.11 18.64
N ASP A 1018 51.16 41.21 18.85
CA ASP A 1018 51.77 41.97 19.96
C ASP A 1018 52.06 43.43 19.55
N VAL A 1019 51.99 44.39 20.48
CA VAL A 1019 52.23 45.81 20.17
C VAL A 1019 53.72 46.10 19.98
N ALA A 1020 54.10 46.62 18.81
CA ALA A 1020 55.47 47.09 18.54
C ALA A 1020 55.70 48.52 19.07
N LEU A 1021 55.26 49.53 18.30
CA LEU A 1021 55.28 50.93 18.71
C LEU A 1021 53.86 51.39 19.03
N GLN A 1022 53.73 52.19 20.07
CA GLN A 1022 52.47 52.81 20.49
C GLN A 1022 52.55 54.32 20.31
N ALA A 1023 51.67 54.89 19.49
CA ALA A 1023 51.53 56.33 19.30
C ALA A 1023 50.50 56.89 20.29
N GLN A 1024 50.87 57.92 21.06
CA GLN A 1024 50.04 58.55 22.10
C GLN A 1024 50.21 60.08 22.13
N ASN A 1025 49.40 60.77 22.94
CA ASN A 1025 49.54 62.20 23.25
C ASN A 1025 49.63 63.12 22.03
N ALA A 1026 48.70 62.98 21.08
CA ALA A 1026 48.64 63.85 19.90
C ALA A 1026 48.18 65.27 20.26
N ASP A 1027 48.98 66.25 19.85
CA ASP A 1027 48.82 67.67 20.13
C ASP A 1027 49.06 68.48 18.85
N VAL A 1028 48.30 69.56 18.66
CA VAL A 1028 48.31 70.38 17.44
C VAL A 1028 48.35 71.86 17.80
N THR A 1029 49.42 72.53 17.40
CA THR A 1029 49.63 73.97 17.61
C THR A 1029 49.57 74.74 16.29
N GLU A 1030 49.11 75.99 16.34
CA GLU A 1030 49.02 76.88 15.18
C GLU A 1030 50.36 77.56 14.88
N SER A 1031 50.75 77.61 13.61
CA SER A 1031 51.99 78.25 13.15
C SER A 1031 51.72 79.59 12.45
N LEU A 1032 52.66 80.52 12.57
CA LEU A 1032 52.54 81.93 12.13
C LEU A 1032 52.41 82.14 10.61
N GLU A 1033 52.60 81.10 9.81
CA GLU A 1033 52.62 81.15 8.33
C GLU A 1033 51.72 80.05 7.74
N ASP A 1034 50.47 79.99 8.19
CA ASP A 1034 49.40 79.17 7.59
C ASP A 1034 49.67 77.64 7.55
N GLY A 1035 50.41 77.17 8.55
CA GLY A 1035 50.62 75.77 8.85
C GLY A 1035 50.19 75.44 10.27
N PHE A 1036 50.23 74.16 10.61
CA PHE A 1036 50.13 73.67 11.98
C PHE A 1036 51.31 72.75 12.28
N GLU A 1037 51.64 72.59 13.55
CA GLU A 1037 52.65 71.66 14.03
C GLU A 1037 51.94 70.52 14.75
N LEU A 1038 52.06 69.31 14.21
CA LEU A 1038 51.58 68.09 14.84
C LEU A 1038 52.71 67.51 15.69
N SER A 1039 52.42 67.19 16.94
CA SER A 1039 53.33 66.40 17.77
C SER A 1039 52.62 65.22 18.46
N PHE A 1040 53.34 64.10 18.63
CA PHE A 1040 52.85 62.89 19.29
C PHE A 1040 54.02 62.06 19.84
N ASP A 1041 53.78 61.30 20.90
CA ASP A 1041 54.78 60.43 21.53
C ASP A 1041 54.75 59.04 20.89
N LEU A 1042 55.91 58.53 20.44
CA LEU A 1042 56.10 57.14 20.04
C LEU A 1042 56.82 56.38 21.15
N ARG A 1043 56.17 55.37 21.71
CA ARG A 1043 56.72 54.48 22.74
C ARG A 1043 57.04 53.10 22.18
N ASN A 1044 58.23 52.57 22.47
CA ASN A 1044 58.55 51.17 22.22
C ASN A 1044 57.90 50.28 23.29
N ALA A 1045 56.88 49.52 22.90
CA ALA A 1045 56.20 48.55 23.77
C ALA A 1045 56.79 47.14 23.67
N TRP A 1046 57.74 46.93 22.75
CA TRP A 1046 58.35 45.63 22.48
C TRP A 1046 59.58 45.37 23.36
N SER A 1047 59.89 44.09 23.56
CA SER A 1047 61.02 43.62 24.38
C SER A 1047 62.41 43.85 23.75
N LYS A 1048 62.48 44.32 22.50
CA LYS A 1048 63.73 44.56 21.76
C LYS A 1048 63.82 46.00 21.25
N PRO A 1049 65.04 46.56 21.07
CA PRO A 1049 65.21 47.88 20.49
C PRO A 1049 64.73 47.91 19.03
N MET A 1050 63.98 48.96 18.69
CA MET A 1050 63.47 49.21 17.34
C MET A 1050 63.88 50.59 16.88
N SER A 1051 64.10 50.74 15.58
CA SER A 1051 64.30 52.05 14.95
C SER A 1051 63.07 52.44 14.15
N TYR A 1052 62.71 53.72 14.13
CA TYR A 1052 61.59 54.23 13.35
C TYR A 1052 62.00 55.40 12.45
N CYS A 1053 61.20 55.59 11.41
CA CYS A 1053 61.27 56.65 10.41
C CYS A 1053 59.90 57.33 10.31
N VAL A 1054 59.87 58.62 9.98
CA VAL A 1054 58.63 59.38 9.72
C VAL A 1054 58.73 59.95 8.32
N GLU A 1055 57.85 59.51 7.43
CA GLU A 1055 57.76 59.92 6.04
C GLU A 1055 56.53 60.81 5.85
N ILE A 1056 56.68 61.92 5.12
CA ILE A 1056 55.56 62.79 4.72
C ILE A 1056 55.29 62.52 3.25
N LEU A 1057 54.07 62.06 2.94
CA LEU A 1057 53.68 61.66 1.60
C LEU A 1057 53.06 62.84 0.86
N ARG A 1058 53.80 63.41 -0.10
CA ARG A 1058 53.49 64.55 -0.99
C ARG A 1058 53.64 65.96 -0.39
N LEU A 1059 54.76 66.58 -0.72
CA LEU A 1059 54.99 68.03 -0.79
C LEU A 1059 56.28 68.25 -1.63
N ASP A 1060 56.46 69.44 -2.21
CA ASP A 1060 57.45 69.68 -3.28
C ASP A 1060 58.90 69.35 -2.87
N PRO A 1061 59.72 68.76 -3.78
CA PRO A 1061 61.04 68.19 -3.46
C PRO A 1061 62.11 69.20 -3.02
N GLU A 1062 61.82 70.50 -3.06
CA GLU A 1062 62.76 71.56 -2.67
C GLU A 1062 62.69 71.95 -1.18
N ALA A 1063 61.69 71.45 -0.42
CA ALA A 1063 61.45 71.86 0.96
C ALA A 1063 62.11 70.98 2.05
N ASP A 1064 62.54 69.75 1.73
CA ASP A 1064 63.19 68.87 2.72
C ASP A 1064 64.26 67.96 2.08
N THR A 1065 65.46 68.51 1.87
CA THR A 1065 66.64 67.75 1.40
C THR A 1065 67.32 66.94 2.51
N GLY A 1066 66.57 66.60 3.57
CA GLY A 1066 67.03 65.79 4.69
C GLY A 1066 66.86 64.29 4.45
N ILE A 1067 67.96 63.53 4.50
CA ILE A 1067 67.91 62.07 4.59
C ILE A 1067 67.03 61.68 5.79
N PRO A 1068 66.06 60.75 5.65
CA PRO A 1068 65.17 60.35 6.74
C PRO A 1068 65.97 59.85 7.95
N LYS A 1069 65.98 60.65 9.03
CA LYS A 1069 66.66 60.30 10.28
C LYS A 1069 65.93 59.14 10.96
N GLN A 1070 66.53 57.95 10.85
CA GLN A 1070 66.11 56.77 11.61
C GLN A 1070 66.52 56.95 13.07
N VAL A 1071 65.54 56.95 13.98
CA VAL A 1071 65.73 57.13 15.42
C VAL A 1071 65.58 55.78 16.12
N LEU A 1072 66.53 55.41 16.97
CA LEU A 1072 66.52 54.18 17.76
C LEU A 1072 65.77 54.40 19.09
N LEU A 1073 64.89 53.45 19.44
CA LEU A 1073 64.13 53.41 20.70
C LEU A 1073 64.45 52.11 21.45
N SER A 1074 64.93 52.25 22.69
CA SER A 1074 65.11 51.14 23.63
C SER A 1074 63.76 50.61 24.13
N PRO A 1075 63.67 49.36 24.64
CA PRO A 1075 62.43 48.83 25.23
C PRO A 1075 61.86 49.76 26.32
N GLY A 1076 60.59 50.14 26.19
CA GLY A 1076 59.89 51.05 27.11
C GLY A 1076 60.14 52.55 26.89
N GLU A 1077 61.14 52.93 26.09
CA GLU A 1077 61.50 54.32 25.79
C GLU A 1077 60.43 55.03 24.95
N SER A 1078 60.23 56.33 25.18
CA SER A 1078 59.28 57.17 24.45
C SER A 1078 59.98 58.38 23.84
N HIS A 1079 59.69 58.70 22.58
CA HIS A 1079 60.24 59.85 21.87
C HIS A 1079 59.11 60.67 21.24
N ARG A 1080 59.08 61.98 21.53
CA ARG A 1080 58.11 62.91 20.93
C ARG A 1080 58.51 63.24 19.49
N VAL A 1081 57.68 62.84 18.53
CA VAL A 1081 57.76 63.24 17.13
C VAL A 1081 57.07 64.58 16.98
N THR A 1082 57.70 65.52 16.29
CA THR A 1082 57.11 66.81 15.93
C THR A 1082 57.33 67.07 14.44
N ARG A 1083 56.28 67.50 13.73
CA ARG A 1083 56.31 67.81 12.29
C ARG A 1083 55.42 69.02 11.97
N ARG A 1084 56.00 70.00 11.27
CA ARG A 1084 55.29 71.15 10.70
C ARG A 1084 54.65 70.75 9.37
N LEU A 1085 53.40 71.15 9.17
CA LEU A 1085 52.54 70.74 8.05
C LEU A 1085 51.81 71.97 7.50
N ASN A 1086 51.84 72.17 6.18
CA ASN A 1086 51.17 73.30 5.52
C ASN A 1086 49.72 72.95 5.19
N ARG A 1087 48.76 73.77 5.61
CA ARG A 1087 47.32 73.49 5.46
C ARG A 1087 46.87 73.33 4.00
N TRP A 1088 47.52 74.05 3.08
CA TRP A 1088 47.17 74.09 1.66
C TRP A 1088 47.34 72.78 0.89
N HIS A 1089 48.25 71.89 1.32
CA HIS A 1089 48.59 70.69 0.53
C HIS A 1089 47.84 69.43 0.99
N ILE A 1090 47.10 69.51 2.11
CA ILE A 1090 46.51 68.36 2.79
C ILE A 1090 44.99 68.27 2.55
N PHE A 1091 44.34 69.40 2.20
CA PHE A 1091 42.89 69.50 2.09
C PHE A 1091 42.45 70.17 0.79
N ALA A 1092 41.63 69.48 0.00
CA ALA A 1092 40.83 70.07 -1.08
C ALA A 1092 39.40 70.35 -0.56
N SER A 1093 38.78 71.39 -1.11
CA SER A 1093 37.41 71.92 -0.90
C SER A 1093 36.38 71.06 -0.12
N ASP A 1094 35.73 71.69 0.87
CA ASP A 1094 34.51 71.26 1.59
C ASP A 1094 34.48 69.81 2.13
N SER A 1095 35.28 69.56 3.16
CA SER A 1095 35.36 68.28 3.87
C SER A 1095 34.89 68.37 5.34
N ASN A 1096 34.41 67.25 5.90
CA ASN A 1096 34.01 67.10 7.31
C ASN A 1096 35.22 67.01 8.27
N LEU A 1097 34.95 67.00 9.58
CA LEU A 1097 36.00 66.83 10.60
C LEU A 1097 36.71 65.46 10.51
N GLU A 1098 35.98 64.39 10.13
CA GLU A 1098 36.57 63.07 9.89
C GLU A 1098 37.40 63.03 8.60
N ASP A 1099 36.96 63.72 7.55
CA ASP A 1099 37.74 63.83 6.32
C ASP A 1099 39.05 64.61 6.55
N ALA A 1100 39.04 65.59 7.47
CA ALA A 1100 40.26 66.29 7.89
C ALA A 1100 41.20 65.38 8.70
N ARG A 1101 40.66 64.47 9.51
CA ARG A 1101 41.41 63.42 10.23
C ARG A 1101 42.01 62.40 9.26
N GLU A 1102 41.23 61.87 8.33
CA GLU A 1102 41.72 60.95 7.28
C GLU A 1102 42.74 61.63 6.36
N GLY A 1103 42.50 62.90 5.99
CA GLY A 1103 43.42 63.70 5.19
C GLY A 1103 44.80 63.83 5.85
N LEU A 1104 44.84 64.18 7.14
CA LEU A 1104 46.08 64.20 7.92
C LEU A 1104 46.79 62.83 7.91
N LEU A 1105 46.04 61.76 8.19
CA LEU A 1105 46.60 60.41 8.32
C LEU A 1105 47.10 59.83 6.98
N LYS A 1106 46.59 60.28 5.83
CA LYS A 1106 47.08 59.89 4.49
C LYS A 1106 48.45 60.49 4.14
N HIS A 1107 48.83 61.60 4.78
CA HIS A 1107 50.07 62.34 4.46
C HIS A 1107 51.21 62.08 5.45
N ILE A 1108 51.00 61.29 6.52
CA ILE A 1108 52.02 60.98 7.53
C ILE A 1108 52.12 59.48 7.71
N LYS A 1109 53.30 58.93 7.44
CA LYS A 1109 53.60 57.50 7.58
C LYS A 1109 54.71 57.31 8.60
N VAL A 1110 54.55 56.39 9.54
CA VAL A 1110 55.61 56.01 10.50
C VAL A 1110 55.97 54.55 10.29
N VAL A 1111 57.18 54.30 9.80
CA VAL A 1111 57.69 52.95 9.54
C VAL A 1111 58.69 52.57 10.62
N TRP A 1112 58.49 51.42 11.26
CA TRP A 1112 59.41 50.86 12.23
C TRP A 1112 60.13 49.64 11.67
N ARG A 1113 61.34 49.37 12.19
CA ARG A 1113 62.11 48.17 11.92
C ARG A 1113 62.91 47.76 13.16
N THR A 1114 63.06 46.47 13.34
CA THR A 1114 63.94 45.89 14.38
C THR A 1114 65.41 46.21 14.10
N TRP A 1115 66.18 46.52 15.15
CA TRP A 1115 67.59 46.91 14.99
C TRP A 1115 68.57 45.71 14.98
N ALA A 1116 68.20 44.59 15.62
CA ALA A 1116 69.02 43.37 15.66
C ALA A 1116 68.15 42.10 15.82
N GLY A 1117 68.49 41.05 15.06
CA GLY A 1117 67.75 39.78 14.99
C GLY A 1117 67.05 39.60 13.64
N ASP A 1118 65.91 38.88 13.62
CA ASP A 1118 65.01 38.80 12.45
C ASP A 1118 64.73 40.21 11.91
N ALA A 1119 64.90 40.42 10.61
CA ALA A 1119 64.61 41.68 9.95
C ALA A 1119 63.08 41.90 9.82
N ARG A 1120 62.44 42.31 10.92
CA ARG A 1120 61.02 42.68 10.95
C ARG A 1120 60.86 44.19 10.78
N TRP A 1121 59.85 44.58 10.02
CA TRP A 1121 59.45 45.96 9.80
C TRP A 1121 57.92 46.05 9.72
N GLY A 1122 57.40 47.25 9.94
CA GLY A 1122 55.97 47.50 9.89
C GLY A 1122 55.60 48.98 9.94
N GLU A 1123 54.32 49.27 9.78
CA GLU A 1123 53.76 50.62 9.78
C GLU A 1123 52.97 50.86 11.07
N VAL A 1124 53.24 51.97 11.78
CA VAL A 1124 52.47 52.32 12.99
C VAL A 1124 51.10 52.83 12.58
N ASP A 1125 50.04 52.18 13.07
CA ASP A 1125 48.67 52.68 12.85
C ASP A 1125 48.44 53.98 13.64
N LEU A 1126 48.59 55.11 12.96
CA LEU A 1126 48.32 56.44 13.53
C LEU A 1126 46.82 56.72 13.74
N ARG A 1127 45.90 55.85 13.26
CA ARG A 1127 44.46 55.99 13.53
C ARG A 1127 44.13 55.84 15.02
N THR A 1128 45.03 55.30 15.84
CA THR A 1128 44.86 55.23 17.31
C THR A 1128 45.05 56.59 18.00
N LEU A 1129 45.57 57.62 17.31
CA LEU A 1129 45.78 58.94 17.89
C LEU A 1129 44.43 59.66 18.14
N THR A 1130 44.18 60.03 19.39
CA THR A 1130 43.01 60.82 19.79
C THR A 1130 43.25 62.31 19.51
N LEU A 1131 42.62 62.84 18.46
CA LEU A 1131 42.60 64.28 18.18
C LEU A 1131 41.32 64.87 18.74
N SER A 1132 41.42 65.95 19.52
CA SER A 1132 40.24 66.64 20.04
C SER A 1132 39.51 67.38 18.91
N LYS A 1133 38.24 67.73 19.12
CA LYS A 1133 37.49 68.57 18.16
C LYS A 1133 38.22 69.89 17.88
N GLN A 1134 38.86 70.47 18.89
CA GLN A 1134 39.67 71.69 18.77
C GLN A 1134 40.91 71.46 17.89
N HIS A 1135 41.60 70.32 18.02
CA HIS A 1135 42.74 69.98 17.15
C HIS A 1135 42.29 69.85 15.69
N LEU A 1136 41.14 69.20 15.44
CA LEU A 1136 40.58 69.07 14.09
C LEU A 1136 40.11 70.43 13.52
N GLU A 1137 39.60 71.34 14.35
CA GLU A 1137 39.25 72.71 13.94
C GLU A 1137 40.50 73.55 13.61
N LEU A 1138 41.60 73.40 14.36
CA LEU A 1138 42.91 74.04 14.09
C LEU A 1138 43.58 73.52 12.81
N ILE A 1139 43.45 72.22 12.53
CA ILE A 1139 43.87 71.61 11.26
C ILE A 1139 43.05 72.19 10.10
N ARG A 1140 41.74 72.39 10.30
CA ARG A 1140 40.74 72.78 9.28
C ARG A 1140 40.76 74.27 8.88
N GLY A 1141 41.19 75.16 9.77
CA GLY A 1141 41.44 76.59 9.47
C GLY A 1141 40.22 77.47 9.13
N GLN A 1142 40.46 78.79 9.01
CA GLN A 1142 39.44 79.79 8.65
C GLN A 1142 39.01 79.71 7.16
N PRO A 1143 37.75 80.04 6.82
CA PRO A 1143 37.19 79.78 5.49
C PRO A 1143 37.60 80.80 4.41
N SER A 1144 38.02 82.02 4.75
CA SER A 1144 38.44 83.07 3.81
C SER A 1144 39.25 84.14 4.56
N THR A 1145 40.17 84.82 3.89
CA THR A 1145 40.98 85.91 4.46
C THR A 1145 40.98 87.15 3.57
N ILE A 1146 41.16 88.33 4.17
CA ILE A 1146 41.09 89.62 3.46
C ILE A 1146 42.33 90.47 3.76
N SER A 1147 42.87 91.08 2.70
CA SER A 1147 44.06 91.94 2.71
C SER A 1147 43.81 93.25 1.95
N LEU A 1148 44.48 94.32 2.36
CA LEU A 1148 44.46 95.64 1.71
C LEU A 1148 45.83 95.92 1.09
N HIS A 1149 45.84 96.37 -0.16
CA HIS A 1149 47.06 96.76 -0.87
C HIS A 1149 46.84 98.06 -1.65
N ARG A 1150 47.85 98.93 -1.70
CA ARG A 1150 47.88 100.08 -2.61
C ARG A 1150 48.26 99.58 -4.01
N LEU A 1151 47.56 100.06 -5.05
CA LEU A 1151 47.80 99.69 -6.45
C LEU A 1151 48.93 100.49 -7.11
N ASP A 1152 49.20 101.69 -6.62
CA ASP A 1152 50.35 102.48 -7.04
C ASP A 1152 51.59 101.94 -6.29
N GLU A 1153 52.32 101.03 -6.93
CA GLU A 1153 53.39 100.22 -6.29
C GLU A 1153 54.66 101.02 -5.93
N ASP A 1154 54.78 102.26 -6.40
CA ASP A 1154 55.82 103.17 -5.93
C ASP A 1154 55.53 103.55 -4.47
N ASN A 1155 56.37 103.07 -3.55
CA ASN A 1155 56.34 103.27 -2.09
C ASN A 1155 56.61 104.74 -1.65
N THR A 1156 56.23 105.68 -2.51
CA THR A 1156 56.31 107.13 -2.35
C THR A 1156 55.14 107.64 -1.50
N PRO A 1157 55.36 108.66 -0.65
CA PRO A 1157 54.26 109.29 0.07
C PRO A 1157 53.30 109.92 -0.93
N ALA A 1158 52.00 109.70 -0.72
CA ALA A 1158 50.98 110.25 -1.59
C ALA A 1158 50.91 111.77 -1.42
N LYS A 1159 50.74 112.51 -2.52
CA LYS A 1159 50.67 113.97 -2.45
C LYS A 1159 49.30 114.42 -1.94
N LEU A 1160 49.28 115.44 -1.09
CA LEU A 1160 48.05 116.12 -0.68
C LEU A 1160 47.16 116.46 -1.89
N GLY A 1161 45.89 116.04 -1.86
CA GLY A 1161 44.93 116.27 -2.94
C GLY A 1161 45.04 115.37 -4.17
N SER A 1162 45.92 114.35 -4.17
CA SER A 1162 46.02 113.35 -5.26
C SER A 1162 45.09 112.16 -5.06
N PHE A 1163 44.63 111.53 -6.15
CA PHE A 1163 43.84 110.30 -6.09
C PHE A 1163 44.74 109.07 -6.00
N ILE A 1164 44.51 108.21 -5.01
CA ILE A 1164 45.22 106.96 -4.71
C ILE A 1164 44.23 105.81 -4.87
N THR A 1165 44.64 104.69 -5.46
CA THR A 1165 43.79 103.48 -5.52
C THR A 1165 44.24 102.42 -4.53
N VAL A 1166 43.31 101.94 -3.70
CA VAL A 1166 43.52 100.87 -2.72
C VAL A 1166 42.63 99.69 -3.06
N ARG A 1167 43.25 98.53 -3.30
CA ARG A 1167 42.61 97.25 -3.61
C ARG A 1167 42.40 96.43 -2.35
N LEU A 1168 41.16 96.04 -2.11
CA LEU A 1168 40.79 95.01 -1.15
C LEU A 1168 40.79 93.65 -1.85
N ARG A 1169 41.63 92.71 -1.41
CA ARG A 1169 41.73 91.33 -1.96
C ARG A 1169 41.21 90.34 -0.94
N CYS A 1170 40.24 89.52 -1.35
CA CYS A 1170 39.63 88.45 -0.56
C CYS A 1170 39.99 87.10 -1.19
N ARG A 1171 40.73 86.26 -0.45
CA ARG A 1171 41.15 84.91 -0.86
C ARG A 1171 40.30 83.87 -0.14
N ARG A 1172 39.67 82.98 -0.90
CA ARG A 1172 38.69 82.01 -0.39
C ARG A 1172 39.31 80.62 -0.28
N ARG A 1173 38.89 79.86 0.75
CA ARG A 1173 39.19 78.42 0.92
C ARG A 1173 37.94 77.55 0.88
N ARG A 1174 36.75 78.14 0.93
CA ARG A 1174 35.43 77.50 0.83
C ARG A 1174 34.44 78.40 0.11
N ALA A 1175 33.36 77.82 -0.40
CA ALA A 1175 32.27 78.58 -1.03
C ALA A 1175 31.51 79.42 0.02
N LEU A 1176 31.62 80.75 -0.08
CA LEU A 1176 30.83 81.67 0.74
C LEU A 1176 29.43 81.87 0.14
N SER A 1177 28.40 81.82 0.99
CA SER A 1177 26.98 81.98 0.62
C SER A 1177 26.61 83.45 0.31
N GLY A 1178 27.10 83.96 -0.82
CA GLY A 1178 26.66 85.24 -1.40
C GLY A 1178 27.69 86.38 -1.31
N PRO A 1179 27.40 87.52 -1.96
CA PRO A 1179 28.35 88.60 -2.09
C PRO A 1179 28.59 89.34 -0.76
N LEU A 1180 29.84 89.76 -0.57
CA LEU A 1180 30.29 90.46 0.64
C LEU A 1180 30.17 91.97 0.46
N TRP A 1181 29.52 92.63 1.41
CA TRP A 1181 29.57 94.08 1.59
C TRP A 1181 30.86 94.44 2.29
N ALA A 1182 31.77 95.12 1.59
CA ALA A 1182 33.04 95.59 2.13
C ALA A 1182 32.99 97.10 2.38
N GLN A 1183 33.44 97.52 3.56
CA GLN A 1183 33.57 98.91 3.95
C GLN A 1183 35.03 99.19 4.34
N LEU A 1184 35.58 100.28 3.80
CA LEU A 1184 36.86 100.82 4.25
C LEU A 1184 36.64 101.63 5.54
N GLN A 1185 37.46 101.39 6.55
CA GLN A 1185 37.44 102.07 7.84
C GLN A 1185 38.76 102.81 8.05
N SER A 1186 38.68 104.04 8.58
CA SER A 1186 39.83 104.81 9.03
C SER A 1186 39.50 105.40 10.40
N PRO A 1187 40.45 105.42 11.36
CA PRO A 1187 40.19 105.89 12.73
C PRO A 1187 40.09 107.42 12.84
N HIS A 1188 40.48 108.18 11.81
CA HIS A 1188 40.45 109.64 11.82
C HIS A 1188 39.11 110.21 11.33
N GLU A 1189 38.67 111.35 11.92
CA GLU A 1189 37.40 111.98 11.56
C GLU A 1189 37.31 112.32 10.06
N SER A 1190 36.10 112.21 9.52
CA SER A 1190 35.74 112.22 8.09
C SER A 1190 36.03 113.53 7.31
N ARG A 1191 36.72 114.48 7.93
CA ARG A 1191 37.19 115.73 7.30
C ARG A 1191 38.62 115.63 6.73
N SER A 1192 39.32 114.52 6.96
CA SER A 1192 40.72 114.31 6.54
C SER A 1192 40.88 113.59 5.19
N LEU A 1193 39.83 112.90 4.71
CA LEU A 1193 39.87 112.02 3.55
C LEU A 1193 38.65 112.24 2.64
N GLY A 1194 38.87 112.63 1.38
CA GLY A 1194 37.85 112.65 0.34
C GLY A 1194 37.79 111.29 -0.37
N LEU A 1195 36.65 110.61 -0.35
CA LEU A 1195 36.48 109.32 -1.03
C LEU A 1195 35.66 109.51 -2.31
N LEU A 1196 36.09 108.92 -3.43
CA LEU A 1196 35.38 109.05 -4.70
C LEU A 1196 34.19 108.08 -4.74
N GLY A 1197 33.02 108.58 -4.34
CA GLY A 1197 31.77 107.81 -4.22
C GLY A 1197 31.48 107.36 -2.79
N VAL A 1198 30.73 106.26 -2.64
CA VAL A 1198 30.39 105.71 -1.30
C VAL A 1198 31.55 104.90 -0.70
N PRO A 1199 31.76 104.92 0.65
CA PRO A 1199 32.86 104.23 1.33
C PRO A 1199 32.68 102.71 1.47
N TYR A 1200 31.64 102.16 0.82
CA TYR A 1200 31.35 100.74 0.77
C TYR A 1200 31.23 100.27 -0.69
N ARG A 1201 31.50 98.99 -0.91
CA ARG A 1201 31.47 98.30 -2.21
C ARG A 1201 31.02 96.86 -1.99
N ILE A 1202 30.51 96.24 -3.05
CA ILE A 1202 30.12 94.82 -3.02
C ILE A 1202 31.23 94.02 -3.69
N LEU A 1203 31.84 93.10 -2.95
CA LEU A 1203 32.77 92.07 -3.44
C LEU A 1203 31.95 90.97 -4.15
N PRO A 1204 32.10 90.80 -5.48
CA PRO A 1204 31.30 89.84 -6.23
C PRO A 1204 31.69 88.39 -5.93
N THR A 1205 30.72 87.49 -5.96
CA THR A 1205 30.94 86.04 -5.93
C THR A 1205 31.43 85.56 -7.30
N SER A 1206 32.70 85.79 -7.62
CA SER A 1206 33.37 85.00 -8.67
C SER A 1206 33.56 83.54 -8.22
N GLU A 1207 33.72 82.61 -9.15
CA GLU A 1207 34.13 81.23 -8.87
C GLU A 1207 35.66 81.13 -8.63
N ASP A 1208 36.43 82.17 -8.97
CA ASP A 1208 37.86 82.24 -8.74
C ASP A 1208 38.23 82.20 -7.24
N GLU A 1209 39.40 81.61 -6.91
CA GLU A 1209 39.94 81.56 -5.55
C GLU A 1209 40.13 82.95 -4.91
N GLU A 1210 40.24 83.99 -5.74
CA GLU A 1210 40.47 85.37 -5.30
C GLU A 1210 39.51 86.35 -5.95
N SER A 1211 38.97 87.25 -5.13
CA SER A 1211 38.07 88.32 -5.55
C SER A 1211 38.56 89.66 -5.01
N HIS A 1212 38.49 90.72 -5.81
CA HIS A 1212 39.02 92.03 -5.42
C HIS A 1212 38.08 93.18 -5.77
N VAL A 1213 38.24 94.29 -5.05
CA VAL A 1213 37.47 95.53 -5.20
C VAL A 1213 38.36 96.73 -4.89
N ASP A 1214 38.24 97.78 -5.71
CA ASP A 1214 39.09 98.97 -5.62
C ASP A 1214 38.34 100.18 -5.03
N PHE A 1215 39.01 100.89 -4.13
CA PHE A 1215 38.58 102.15 -3.52
C PHE A 1215 39.52 103.28 -3.96
N VAL A 1216 38.95 104.40 -4.44
CA VAL A 1216 39.73 105.58 -4.85
C VAL A 1216 39.60 106.67 -3.78
N LEU A 1217 40.74 107.09 -3.25
CA LEU A 1217 40.88 107.93 -2.06
C LEU A 1217 41.69 109.19 -2.39
N CYS A 1218 41.35 110.32 -1.77
CA CYS A 1218 42.07 111.58 -1.91
C CYS A 1218 42.36 112.14 -0.50
N PRO A 1219 43.62 112.13 -0.03
CA PRO A 1219 43.94 112.65 1.30
C PRO A 1219 43.92 114.19 1.27
N LEU A 1220 43.23 114.80 2.24
CA LEU A 1220 43.02 116.25 2.33
C LEU A 1220 43.87 116.90 3.43
N VAL A 1221 44.59 116.10 4.22
CA VAL A 1221 45.49 116.53 5.31
C VAL A 1221 46.79 115.72 5.21
N PRO A 1222 47.99 116.32 5.39
CA PRO A 1222 49.26 115.58 5.42
C PRO A 1222 49.43 114.78 6.72
N GLY A 1223 50.09 113.62 6.64
CA GLY A 1223 50.28 112.68 7.76
C GLY A 1223 50.17 111.21 7.34
N THR A 1224 50.25 110.28 8.29
CA THR A 1224 50.08 108.84 8.03
C THR A 1224 48.61 108.45 8.09
N LEU A 1225 48.07 107.94 6.99
CA LEU A 1225 46.70 107.45 6.87
C LEU A 1225 46.65 105.95 7.20
N GLU A 1226 46.01 105.59 8.31
CA GLU A 1226 45.69 104.20 8.63
C GLU A 1226 44.34 103.81 7.98
N LEU A 1227 44.34 102.69 7.25
CA LEU A 1227 43.18 102.10 6.60
C LEU A 1227 43.03 100.64 7.00
N SER A 1228 41.88 100.28 7.55
CA SER A 1228 41.44 98.89 7.69
C SER A 1228 40.20 98.66 6.82
N ALA A 1229 39.81 97.41 6.61
CA ALA A 1229 38.54 97.11 5.97
C ALA A 1229 37.82 95.97 6.68
N VAL A 1230 36.49 96.04 6.60
CA VAL A 1230 35.58 95.05 7.17
C VAL A 1230 34.63 94.59 6.08
N ALA A 1231 34.55 93.29 5.85
CA ALA A 1231 33.60 92.68 4.94
C ALA A 1231 32.56 91.84 5.69
N ARG A 1232 31.30 91.94 5.29
CA ARG A 1232 30.14 91.28 5.92
C ARG A 1232 29.20 90.73 4.84
N PRO A 1233 28.41 89.68 5.09
CA PRO A 1233 27.43 89.20 4.13
C PRO A 1233 26.38 90.28 3.80
N THR A 1234 26.01 90.42 2.52
CA THR A 1234 25.03 91.46 2.09
C THR A 1234 23.60 91.23 2.56
N ILE A 1235 23.15 89.97 2.74
CA ILE A 1235 21.75 89.65 3.10
C ILE A 1235 21.66 88.41 4.02
N ARG A 1236 21.49 88.61 5.33
CA ARG A 1236 20.63 87.77 6.22
C ARG A 1236 20.45 88.43 7.60
N LYS A 1237 19.35 88.09 8.30
CA LYS A 1237 18.94 88.76 9.55
C LYS A 1237 19.70 88.34 10.81
N ASP A 1238 20.43 87.23 10.76
CA ASP A 1238 21.23 86.70 11.86
C ASP A 1238 22.67 86.46 11.38
N CYS A 1239 23.55 87.45 11.57
CA CYS A 1239 24.99 87.26 11.36
C CYS A 1239 25.64 86.84 12.68
N ALA A 1240 26.27 85.67 12.70
CA ALA A 1240 27.20 85.33 13.77
C ALA A 1240 28.46 86.20 13.65
N ALA A 1241 29.13 86.47 14.79
CA ALA A 1241 30.34 87.29 14.79
C ALA A 1241 31.50 86.69 13.97
N SER A 1242 31.44 85.39 13.66
CA SER A 1242 32.39 84.66 12.81
C SER A 1242 32.39 85.07 11.34
N ASP A 1243 31.30 85.67 10.85
CA ASP A 1243 31.10 85.92 9.42
C ASP A 1243 31.52 87.35 9.02
N VAL A 1244 32.04 88.11 9.99
CA VAL A 1244 32.63 89.44 9.78
C VAL A 1244 34.13 89.27 9.55
N LEU A 1245 34.56 89.42 8.31
CA LEU A 1245 35.97 89.36 7.93
C LEU A 1245 36.61 90.73 8.16
N TYR A 1246 37.69 90.75 8.93
CA TYR A 1246 38.54 91.92 9.14
C TYR A 1246 39.83 91.76 8.33
N THR A 1247 40.42 92.86 7.89
CA THR A 1247 41.76 92.84 7.30
C THR A 1247 42.80 92.37 8.30
N GLU A 1248 43.59 91.35 7.95
CA GLU A 1248 44.60 90.75 8.85
C GLU A 1248 45.63 91.76 9.38
N ARG A 1249 45.93 92.80 8.58
CA ARG A 1249 46.75 93.95 8.96
C ARG A 1249 46.15 95.23 8.37
N PRO A 1250 46.14 96.36 9.11
CA PRO A 1250 45.81 97.66 8.52
C PRO A 1250 46.90 98.10 7.54
N LEU A 1251 46.48 98.79 6.48
CA LEU A 1251 47.34 99.41 5.48
C LEU A 1251 47.67 100.84 5.94
N PHE A 1252 48.95 101.16 6.07
CA PHE A 1252 49.44 102.51 6.37
C PHE A 1252 49.92 103.18 5.08
N ILE A 1253 49.48 104.41 4.83
CA ILE A 1253 49.89 105.22 3.67
C ILE A 1253 50.40 106.57 4.17
N GLU A 1254 51.66 106.90 3.91
CA GLU A 1254 52.19 108.24 4.22
C GLU A 1254 51.69 109.27 3.19
N VAL A 1255 51.31 110.45 3.66
CA VAL A 1255 50.84 111.59 2.85
C VAL A 1255 51.73 112.81 3.11
N ALA A 1256 52.27 113.40 2.04
CA ALA A 1256 53.16 114.57 2.04
C ALA A 1256 52.54 115.80 1.37
#